data_AF-A0A928K545-F1
#
_entry.id   AF-A0A928K545-F1
#
_cell.length_a   1.000
_cell.length_b   1.000
_cell.length_c   1.000
_cell.angle_alpha   90.00
_cell.angle_beta   90.00
_cell.angle_gamma   90.00
#
_symmetry.space_group_name_H-M   'P 1'
#
loop_
_entity.id
_entity.type
_entity.pdbx_description
1 polymer ?
#
loop_
_entity_poly.entity_id
_entity_poly.type
_entity_poly.pdbx_seq_one_letter_code
_entity_poly.pdbx_strand_id
1 'polypeptide(L)'
;MQKRFRCLLLALMIFVYSALPVAAAASPTDASPAASASDAVTPVTSPSAAPQTPAQPDNDTDVMSTTASQIAEEINLGWNLGDSLDAWARDAGYDEYHNANAYQMVLRYDDANHERSTSIAVPFDKNNKCTYKWATGLITSEPSVKLGDIGFEIWNLALEEDTTVTVKVTKALLTRRSGIAYDVKGLLGEHTITISKYGTTAVLTEKFPSNVTKTYGITDGFFEVTVELVDFPQKEYDKSAYFETLWNNPITTYDMIEYVHDSGFNAIRIPVTYFNHTVSETNVIDSGWLDRVQEVVEYAYYQDMYVILCMDNDGSSTGWLRVNTEKSDAVKKKYAALWTQIAERFKDHDQRVLFQGFNEITDKNDTWDYPGQEDIDWVNDLNQIFVDTVRATGGRNAYRTLVLSPYAGSHEQEIIDGFKLPKDTVEDRLMVSVNAYAPALFSYVVDEEATSLTDVHEWGTDADKAELDALFDKLYNRFTAKGIPVMIGEFCTADKGNTEARAAHAAYYTAAADKRGIPCFWWDDGGMLLRKALSWGFPEIVEGMVDATSVHLRHIGIAGLSTQYHTGEPIIPDLKLVWSPNGVDEALVSAADAGLVGAPPVIDENGVVQQVQVDPDAVMLKKGVDYEMICFNNVDEGTAEVIITGLGRYSGVRTEYFDIVEKPREVDMLSILAKENPQLPFVIMVSVPIFLVLALIAGMQAVRRRDRERAKANIDAAMAEEMKARSDYGYGSGDIYKGDRSYDGNKDLREYVSEGEYEDL
;
A
#
# COMPACT_ATOMS: atom_id res chain seq x y z
N MET A 1 -60.87 -6.33 -24.25
CA MET A 1 -59.89 -5.55 -25.05
C MET A 1 -60.34 -5.24 -26.48
N GLN A 2 -60.82 -6.21 -27.26
CA GLN A 2 -61.20 -6.00 -28.68
C GLN A 2 -62.23 -4.88 -28.94
N LYS A 3 -63.24 -4.68 -28.07
CA LYS A 3 -64.19 -3.55 -28.21
C LYS A 3 -63.55 -2.17 -27.97
N ARG A 4 -62.57 -2.08 -27.05
CA ARG A 4 -61.84 -0.83 -26.77
C ARG A 4 -60.86 -0.48 -27.90
N PHE A 5 -60.28 -1.50 -28.54
CA PHE A 5 -59.37 -1.32 -29.68
C PHE A 5 -60.09 -0.83 -30.94
N ARG A 6 -61.31 -1.31 -31.22
CA ARG A 6 -62.13 -0.83 -32.35
C ARG A 6 -62.55 0.64 -32.22
N CYS A 7 -62.78 1.12 -30.99
CA CYS A 7 -63.11 2.52 -30.73
C CYS A 7 -61.90 3.44 -30.93
N LEU A 8 -60.70 2.98 -30.54
CA LEU A 8 -59.45 3.72 -30.72
C LEU A 8 -59.09 3.88 -32.21
N LEU A 9 -59.30 2.82 -33.01
CA LEU A 9 -59.04 2.83 -34.45
C LEU A 9 -59.96 3.82 -35.19
N LEU A 10 -61.23 3.92 -34.77
CA LEU A 10 -62.20 4.85 -35.35
C LEU A 10 -61.85 6.31 -35.01
N ALA A 11 -61.38 6.56 -33.78
CA ALA A 11 -60.95 7.88 -33.34
C ALA A 11 -59.70 8.37 -34.07
N LEU A 12 -58.74 7.48 -34.34
CA LEU A 12 -57.51 7.80 -35.08
C LEU A 12 -57.81 8.20 -36.54
N MET A 13 -58.76 7.50 -37.19
CA MET A 13 -59.15 7.81 -38.57
C MET A 13 -59.84 9.18 -38.73
N ILE A 14 -60.59 9.61 -37.71
CA ILE A 14 -61.23 10.94 -37.70
C ILE A 14 -60.20 12.05 -37.50
N PHE A 15 -59.19 11.82 -36.65
CA PHE A 15 -58.15 12.80 -36.35
C PHE A 15 -57.29 13.12 -37.58
N VAL A 16 -56.91 12.09 -38.35
CA VAL A 16 -56.08 12.22 -39.57
C VAL A 16 -56.79 13.02 -40.67
N TYR A 17 -58.12 12.99 -40.76
CA TYR A 17 -58.87 13.76 -41.76
C TYR A 17 -59.01 15.25 -41.44
N SER A 18 -58.76 15.66 -40.19
CA SER A 18 -59.00 17.04 -39.73
C SER A 18 -57.75 17.95 -39.72
N ALA A 19 -56.56 17.40 -39.96
CA ALA A 19 -55.27 18.06 -39.71
C ALA A 19 -54.49 18.49 -40.99
N LEU A 20 -55.16 18.95 -42.04
CA LEU A 20 -54.51 19.55 -43.22
C LEU A 20 -54.44 21.09 -43.10
N PRO A 21 -53.26 21.73 -42.96
CA PRO A 21 -53.13 23.18 -43.07
C PRO A 21 -52.69 23.61 -44.48
N VAL A 22 -53.25 24.75 -44.90
CA VAL A 22 -52.96 25.53 -46.12
C VAL A 22 -51.61 26.23 -46.00
N ALA A 23 -50.82 26.22 -47.09
CA ALA A 23 -49.47 26.80 -47.17
C ALA A 23 -49.45 28.33 -47.27
N ALA A 24 -48.43 28.97 -46.68
CA ALA A 24 -47.96 30.30 -47.07
C ALA A 24 -46.43 30.40 -46.90
N ALA A 25 -45.79 31.01 -47.90
CA ALA A 25 -44.36 31.05 -48.19
C ALA A 25 -43.63 32.27 -47.58
N ALA A 26 -42.30 32.20 -47.41
CA ALA A 26 -41.32 33.04 -48.12
C ALA A 26 -39.88 32.91 -47.56
N SER A 27 -38.95 33.32 -48.43
CA SER A 27 -37.51 33.08 -48.60
C SER A 27 -36.53 34.01 -47.84
N PRO A 28 -35.19 33.80 -47.96
CA PRO A 28 -34.13 34.28 -47.06
C PRO A 28 -33.17 35.33 -47.70
N THR A 29 -32.24 35.87 -46.88
CA THR A 29 -31.01 36.63 -47.23
C THR A 29 -30.19 36.83 -45.93
N ASP A 30 -28.87 36.96 -45.80
CA ASP A 30 -27.66 36.70 -46.62
C ASP A 30 -26.44 37.11 -45.75
N ALA A 31 -25.29 36.46 -45.97
CA ALA A 31 -23.87 36.90 -45.88
C ALA A 31 -23.21 37.63 -44.65
N SER A 32 -22.08 37.02 -44.26
CA SER A 32 -20.84 37.37 -43.49
C SER A 32 -20.11 38.69 -43.90
N PRO A 33 -18.86 39.10 -43.48
CA PRO A 33 -17.82 38.49 -42.59
C PRO A 33 -16.88 39.42 -41.74
N ALA A 34 -16.07 38.77 -40.87
CA ALA A 34 -14.61 38.87 -40.57
C ALA A 34 -13.82 40.10 -39.99
N ALA A 35 -12.72 39.70 -39.30
CA ALA A 35 -11.41 40.33 -38.98
C ALA A 35 -11.29 41.10 -37.63
N SER A 36 -10.20 41.09 -36.85
CA SER A 36 -8.82 40.52 -36.89
C SER A 36 -8.12 40.71 -35.52
N ALA A 37 -7.02 39.97 -35.30
CA ALA A 37 -6.14 39.91 -34.12
C ALA A 37 -5.15 41.09 -33.92
N SER A 38 -4.55 41.20 -32.71
CA SER A 38 -3.10 41.42 -32.51
C SER A 38 -2.66 41.33 -31.04
N ASP A 39 -1.48 40.74 -30.85
CA ASP A 39 -0.74 40.41 -29.62
C ASP A 39 -0.23 41.57 -28.73
N ALA A 40 0.10 41.25 -27.47
CA ALA A 40 1.31 41.76 -26.79
C ALA A 40 1.69 40.91 -25.55
N VAL A 41 2.95 40.43 -25.54
CA VAL A 41 3.66 39.71 -24.47
C VAL A 41 4.54 40.69 -23.68
N THR A 42 4.72 40.52 -22.37
CA THR A 42 5.90 40.96 -21.55
C THR A 42 5.81 40.40 -20.11
N PRO A 43 6.91 40.34 -19.31
CA PRO A 43 7.45 39.08 -18.82
C PRO A 43 7.44 38.87 -17.29
N VAL A 44 7.77 37.61 -16.94
CA VAL A 44 7.89 36.99 -15.62
C VAL A 44 9.00 37.59 -14.75
N THR A 45 8.70 37.79 -13.46
CA THR A 45 9.68 37.80 -12.36
C THR A 45 9.08 37.06 -11.16
N SER A 46 9.65 35.91 -10.83
CA SER A 46 9.28 35.07 -9.68
C SER A 46 10.00 35.49 -8.40
N PRO A 47 9.35 35.39 -7.24
CA PRO A 47 10.00 34.97 -6.01
C PRO A 47 9.48 33.58 -5.58
N SER A 48 10.44 32.74 -5.16
CA SER A 48 10.25 31.44 -4.52
C SER A 48 9.14 31.46 -3.47
N ALA A 49 8.15 30.59 -3.64
CA ALA A 49 7.12 30.27 -2.65
C ALA A 49 7.20 28.75 -2.40
N ALA A 50 7.09 28.37 -1.13
CA ALA A 50 7.03 27.00 -0.64
C ALA A 50 6.02 26.15 -1.44
N PRO A 51 6.24 24.82 -1.57
CA PRO A 51 5.34 23.96 -2.32
C PRO A 51 3.92 24.06 -1.75
N GLN A 52 2.98 24.45 -2.60
CA GLN A 52 1.57 24.39 -2.26
C GLN A 52 1.13 22.93 -2.27
N THR A 53 0.57 22.49 -1.15
CA THR A 53 -0.10 21.20 -0.99
C THR A 53 -1.07 20.98 -2.17
N PRO A 54 -0.94 19.88 -2.94
CA PRO A 54 -1.92 19.55 -3.98
C PRO A 54 -3.31 19.40 -3.34
N ALA A 55 -4.34 19.91 -4.01
CA ALA A 55 -5.72 19.75 -3.55
C ALA A 55 -6.08 18.26 -3.49
N GLN A 56 -6.49 17.81 -2.30
CA GLN A 56 -6.92 16.46 -1.98
C GLN A 56 -8.09 16.04 -2.89
N PRO A 57 -8.08 14.85 -3.53
CA PRO A 57 -9.22 14.38 -4.29
C PRO A 57 -10.40 14.07 -3.35
N ASP A 58 -11.49 14.81 -3.50
CA ASP A 58 -12.77 14.61 -2.82
C ASP A 58 -13.43 13.30 -3.31
N ASN A 59 -13.22 12.18 -2.61
CA ASN A 59 -14.09 10.99 -2.64
C ASN A 59 -13.85 10.04 -1.44
N ASP A 60 -14.05 10.56 -0.22
CA ASP A 60 -13.77 9.87 1.05
C ASP A 60 -14.53 8.54 1.27
N THR A 61 -15.59 8.24 0.52
CA THR A 61 -16.35 6.99 0.66
C THR A 61 -15.75 5.80 -0.07
N ASP A 62 -15.01 6.01 -1.17
CA ASP A 62 -14.45 4.93 -1.99
C ASP A 62 -13.16 4.38 -1.35
N VAL A 63 -12.31 5.30 -0.85
CA VAL A 63 -11.04 4.95 -0.20
C VAL A 63 -11.25 4.20 1.12
N MET A 64 -12.34 4.44 1.85
CA MET A 64 -12.65 3.72 3.09
C MET A 64 -13.12 2.27 2.84
N SER A 65 -13.28 1.87 1.58
CA SER A 65 -13.77 0.54 1.19
C SER A 65 -12.67 -0.42 0.70
N THR A 66 -11.49 0.05 0.30
CA THR A 66 -10.42 -0.77 -0.31
C THR A 66 -9.91 -1.88 0.61
N THR A 67 -10.16 -3.15 0.29
CA THR A 67 -9.80 -4.30 1.14
C THR A 67 -8.29 -4.54 1.18
N ALA A 68 -7.82 -5.32 2.17
CA ALA A 68 -6.42 -5.71 2.25
C ALA A 68 -5.96 -6.49 0.99
N SER A 69 -6.84 -7.30 0.39
CA SER A 69 -6.54 -8.04 -0.84
C SER A 69 -6.40 -7.11 -2.04
N GLN A 70 -7.29 -6.12 -2.17
CA GLN A 70 -7.19 -5.10 -3.22
C GLN A 70 -5.89 -4.30 -3.09
N ILE A 71 -5.51 -3.90 -1.87
CA ILE A 71 -4.23 -3.23 -1.63
C ILE A 71 -3.06 -4.12 -2.05
N ALA A 72 -3.07 -5.42 -1.69
CA ALA A 72 -2.01 -6.35 -2.09
C ALA A 72 -1.88 -6.52 -3.61
N GLU A 73 -3.00 -6.50 -4.33
CA GLU A 73 -3.05 -6.58 -5.80
C GLU A 73 -2.59 -5.27 -6.48
N GLU A 74 -2.83 -4.14 -5.81
CA GLU A 74 -2.42 -2.81 -6.29
C GLU A 74 -0.93 -2.53 -6.04
N ILE A 75 -0.32 -3.13 -5.00
CA ILE A 75 1.13 -3.03 -4.77
C ILE A 75 1.87 -3.88 -5.82
N ASN A 76 2.67 -3.24 -6.68
CA ASN A 76 3.48 -3.94 -7.68
C ASN A 76 4.84 -4.40 -7.10
N LEU A 77 5.52 -3.48 -6.45
CA LEU A 77 6.87 -3.63 -5.92
C LEU A 77 7.07 -2.62 -4.80
N GLY A 78 7.53 -3.12 -3.67
CA GLY A 78 7.80 -2.35 -2.48
C GLY A 78 9.27 -2.05 -2.30
N TRP A 79 9.55 -0.90 -1.70
CA TRP A 79 10.86 -0.53 -1.18
C TRP A 79 10.86 -0.56 0.34
N ASN A 80 11.91 -1.03 1.00
CA ASN A 80 11.99 -1.00 2.46
C ASN A 80 13.15 -0.09 2.88
N LEU A 81 12.79 0.98 3.59
CA LEU A 81 13.68 2.06 4.03
C LEU A 81 14.46 1.64 5.30
N GLY A 82 15.32 0.64 5.16
CA GLY A 82 16.17 0.15 6.24
C GLY A 82 17.20 1.18 6.70
N ASP A 83 17.80 0.93 7.87
CA ASP A 83 18.90 1.69 8.47
C ASP A 83 18.69 3.23 8.49
N SER A 84 17.43 3.66 8.65
CA SER A 84 17.02 5.07 8.69
C SER A 84 16.31 5.36 10.02
N LEU A 85 14.98 5.36 10.01
CA LEU A 85 14.17 5.60 11.21
C LEU A 85 14.18 4.41 12.18
N ASP A 86 14.72 3.27 11.77
CA ASP A 86 14.92 2.09 12.59
C ASP A 86 16.30 2.03 13.26
N ALA A 87 17.21 2.96 12.95
CA ALA A 87 18.52 3.03 13.57
C ALA A 87 18.42 3.33 15.09
N TRP A 88 19.26 2.66 15.89
CA TRP A 88 19.18 2.72 17.35
C TRP A 88 20.56 2.66 18.04
N ALA A 89 20.60 3.10 19.31
CA ALA A 89 21.79 3.09 20.15
C ALA A 89 21.63 2.14 21.35
N ARG A 90 22.64 1.30 21.60
CA ARG A 90 22.63 0.19 22.58
C ARG A 90 22.70 0.61 24.05
N ASP A 91 23.14 1.83 24.34
CA ASP A 91 23.45 2.19 25.71
C ASP A 91 22.16 2.44 26.51
N ALA A 92 21.78 1.46 27.33
CA ALA A 92 20.75 1.50 28.38
C ALA A 92 21.00 2.56 29.47
N GLY A 93 22.00 3.42 29.28
CA GLY A 93 22.22 4.66 30.02
C GLY A 93 21.78 5.89 29.24
N TYR A 94 21.07 5.79 28.12
CA TYR A 94 20.54 6.95 27.36
C TYR A 94 19.07 7.27 27.67
N ASP A 95 18.32 6.34 28.26
CA ASP A 95 16.88 6.48 28.56
C ASP A 95 16.58 7.52 29.66
N GLU A 96 17.55 7.86 30.52
CA GLU A 96 17.41 8.89 31.57
C GLU A 96 17.91 10.28 31.14
N TYR A 97 18.40 10.42 29.90
CA TYR A 97 19.05 11.63 29.42
C TYR A 97 18.17 12.30 28.37
N HIS A 98 18.19 13.64 28.38
CA HIS A 98 17.70 14.54 27.33
C HIS A 98 16.30 15.14 27.58
N ASN A 99 16.29 16.09 28.51
CA ASN A 99 15.55 17.35 28.30
C ASN A 99 16.22 18.16 27.19
N ALA A 100 15.40 18.96 26.48
CA ALA A 100 15.60 20.06 25.51
C ALA A 100 17.00 20.64 25.15
N ASN A 101 18.07 20.43 25.92
CA ASN A 101 19.38 21.03 25.68
C ASN A 101 20.46 19.97 25.43
N ALA A 102 21.21 20.13 24.34
CA ALA A 102 22.36 19.30 23.94
C ALA A 102 23.53 19.28 24.95
N TYR A 103 23.43 20.04 26.03
CA TYR A 103 24.48 20.23 27.04
C TYR A 103 24.34 19.22 28.19
N GLN A 104 25.47 18.65 28.58
CA GLN A 104 25.58 17.72 29.70
C GLN A 104 26.75 18.11 30.60
N MET A 105 26.68 17.77 31.88
CA MET A 105 27.76 17.93 32.85
C MET A 105 28.32 16.58 33.24
N VAL A 106 29.64 16.47 33.26
CA VAL A 106 30.36 15.27 33.66
C VAL A 106 31.31 15.63 34.79
N LEU A 107 31.46 14.81 35.83
CA LEU A 107 32.52 15.04 36.82
C LEU A 107 33.84 14.50 36.30
N ARG A 108 34.92 15.24 36.62
CA ARG A 108 36.28 14.86 36.30
C ARG A 108 37.07 14.57 37.56
N TYR A 109 37.85 13.50 37.51
CA TYR A 109 38.92 13.21 38.46
C TYR A 109 40.13 12.62 37.73
N ASP A 110 41.34 12.94 38.19
CA ASP A 110 42.56 12.32 37.67
C ASP A 110 42.85 11.03 38.44
N ASP A 111 43.12 9.94 37.73
CA ASP A 111 43.54 8.68 38.33
C ASP A 111 45.07 8.63 38.57
N ALA A 112 45.54 7.50 39.09
CA ALA A 112 46.94 7.23 39.39
C ALA A 112 47.93 7.38 38.21
N ASN A 113 47.45 7.16 36.99
CA ASN A 113 48.25 7.14 35.78
C ASN A 113 48.17 8.48 35.03
N HIS A 114 47.43 9.46 35.54
CA HIS A 114 47.00 10.69 34.84
C HIS A 114 46.15 10.38 33.60
N GLU A 115 45.48 9.23 33.56
CA GLU A 115 44.51 8.90 32.53
C GLU A 115 43.16 9.53 32.92
N ARG A 116 42.51 10.17 31.94
CA ARG A 116 41.28 10.95 32.15
C ARG A 116 40.14 10.00 32.51
N SER A 117 39.63 10.09 33.73
CA SER A 117 38.43 9.38 34.15
C SER A 117 37.26 10.35 34.38
N THR A 118 36.09 9.99 33.88
CA THR A 118 34.87 10.79 33.96
C THR A 118 33.72 10.00 34.59
N SER A 119 32.80 10.71 35.26
CA SER A 119 31.54 10.11 35.72
C SER A 119 30.57 9.90 34.55
N ILE A 120 29.40 9.34 34.86
CA ILE A 120 28.26 9.41 33.94
C ILE A 120 27.93 10.89 33.69
N ALA A 121 27.60 11.24 32.45
CA ALA A 121 27.10 12.57 32.09
C ALA A 121 25.77 12.85 32.78
N VAL A 122 25.37 14.11 32.91
CA VAL A 122 24.14 14.54 33.59
C VAL A 122 23.54 15.70 32.80
N PRO A 123 22.29 15.63 32.35
CA PRO A 123 21.73 16.66 31.49
C PRO A 123 21.43 17.92 32.31
N PHE A 124 21.43 19.07 31.64
CA PHE A 124 20.85 20.28 32.22
C PHE A 124 19.31 20.22 32.14
N ASP A 125 18.63 20.72 33.17
CA ASP A 125 17.18 20.82 33.19
C ASP A 125 16.67 21.95 32.27
N LYS A 126 15.34 22.07 32.14
CA LYS A 126 14.68 23.13 31.36
C LYS A 126 14.98 24.57 31.82
N ASN A 127 15.55 24.74 33.02
CA ASN A 127 15.99 26.04 33.54
C ASN A 127 17.51 26.20 33.39
N ASN A 128 18.15 25.35 32.58
CA ASN A 128 19.58 25.31 32.34
C ASN A 128 20.39 25.02 33.60
N LYS A 129 19.85 24.23 34.53
CA LYS A 129 20.53 23.84 35.77
C LYS A 129 20.81 22.35 35.83
N CYS A 130 22.00 22.00 36.29
CA CYS A 130 22.41 20.63 36.54
C CYS A 130 22.92 20.53 37.98
N THR A 131 22.38 19.61 38.77
CA THR A 131 22.92 19.26 40.09
C THR A 131 23.35 17.82 40.08
N TYR A 132 24.60 17.57 40.44
CA TYR A 132 25.12 16.22 40.52
C TYR A 132 25.77 15.95 41.87
N LYS A 133 25.46 14.78 42.42
CA LYS A 133 25.96 14.32 43.71
C LYS A 133 26.61 12.96 43.54
N TRP A 134 27.90 12.90 43.81
CA TRP A 134 28.72 11.74 43.53
C TRP A 134 29.34 11.16 44.80
N ALA A 135 29.27 9.84 44.98
CA ALA A 135 29.90 9.15 46.09
C ALA A 135 31.42 9.05 45.87
N THR A 136 32.20 9.67 46.74
CA THR A 136 33.67 9.65 46.63
C THR A 136 34.28 8.27 46.93
N GLY A 137 33.48 7.34 47.46
CA GLY A 137 33.85 5.94 47.64
C GLY A 137 33.87 5.10 46.35
N LEU A 138 33.43 5.63 45.21
CA LEU A 138 33.55 4.96 43.90
C LEU A 138 34.94 5.17 43.25
N ILE A 139 35.77 6.04 43.83
CA ILE A 139 37.12 6.39 43.34
C ILE A 139 38.17 5.30 43.71
N THR A 140 37.75 4.24 44.40
CA THR A 140 38.63 3.46 45.29
C THR A 140 39.12 2.11 44.78
N SER A 141 39.16 1.82 43.47
CA SER A 141 39.76 0.56 42.99
C SER A 141 41.29 0.59 42.88
N GLU A 142 41.93 1.76 42.87
CA GLU A 142 43.38 1.90 42.65
C GLU A 142 44.06 2.68 43.81
N PRO A 143 45.01 2.09 44.57
CA PRO A 143 45.68 2.70 45.72
C PRO A 143 46.47 4.00 45.46
N SER A 144 46.54 4.43 44.20
CA SER A 144 47.48 5.43 43.67
C SER A 144 46.77 6.72 43.20
N VAL A 145 45.44 6.82 43.30
CA VAL A 145 44.68 8.03 42.96
C VAL A 145 45.01 9.17 43.93
N LYS A 146 45.67 10.22 43.44
CA LYS A 146 45.87 11.47 44.18
C LYS A 146 44.71 12.41 43.86
N LEU A 147 43.92 12.74 44.88
CA LEU A 147 42.79 13.71 44.88
C LEU A 147 43.21 15.17 44.56
N GLY A 148 44.17 15.37 43.65
CA GLY A 148 44.76 16.67 43.35
C GLY A 148 43.81 17.62 42.64
N ASP A 149 42.87 17.10 41.84
CA ASP A 149 42.03 17.87 40.93
C ASP A 149 40.62 17.23 40.84
N ILE A 150 39.65 17.66 41.65
CA ILE A 150 38.21 17.34 41.45
C ILE A 150 37.58 18.52 40.72
N GLY A 151 36.79 18.22 39.69
CA GLY A 151 36.11 19.22 38.90
C GLY A 151 34.93 18.68 38.13
N PHE A 152 34.44 19.47 37.20
CA PHE A 152 33.45 19.05 36.20
C PHE A 152 33.82 19.57 34.81
N GLU A 153 33.23 18.93 33.82
CA GLU A 153 33.29 19.27 32.41
C GLU A 153 31.87 19.50 31.90
N ILE A 154 31.73 20.38 30.91
CA ILE A 154 30.49 20.56 30.16
C ILE A 154 30.70 19.99 28.76
N TRP A 155 29.82 19.08 28.36
CA TRP A 155 29.83 18.42 27.07
C TRP A 155 28.64 18.90 26.24
N ASN A 156 28.84 18.97 24.93
CA ASN A 156 27.76 19.16 23.96
C ASN A 156 28.17 18.47 22.65
N LEU A 157 27.38 17.47 22.25
CA LEU A 157 27.67 16.65 21.08
C LEU A 157 27.20 17.27 19.76
N ALA A 158 26.43 18.36 19.81
CA ALA A 158 25.82 19.03 18.65
C ALA A 158 26.63 20.25 18.14
N LEU A 159 27.76 20.57 18.76
CA LEU A 159 28.58 21.72 18.38
C LEU A 159 29.41 21.41 17.12
N GLU A 160 29.27 22.26 16.11
CA GLU A 160 30.01 22.17 14.84
C GLU A 160 31.34 22.93 14.88
N GLU A 161 31.52 23.78 15.89
CA GLU A 161 32.68 24.62 16.14
C GLU A 161 32.91 24.81 17.65
N ASP A 162 34.14 25.19 18.01
CA ASP A 162 34.50 25.47 19.40
C ASP A 162 33.65 26.63 19.93
N THR A 163 32.96 26.39 21.03
CA THR A 163 31.93 27.30 21.56
C THR A 163 32.29 27.74 22.97
N THR A 164 32.21 29.04 23.21
CA THR A 164 32.38 29.58 24.57
C THR A 164 31.03 29.61 25.28
N VAL A 165 30.97 29.06 26.49
CA VAL A 165 29.81 29.09 27.37
C VAL A 165 30.17 29.72 28.71
N THR A 166 29.25 30.50 29.26
CA THR A 166 29.35 30.99 30.64
C THR A 166 28.52 30.08 31.53
N VAL A 167 29.15 29.56 32.57
CA VAL A 167 28.50 28.74 33.59
C VAL A 167 28.60 29.42 34.94
N LYS A 168 27.60 29.20 35.78
CA LYS A 168 27.56 29.66 37.16
C LYS A 168 27.44 28.48 38.09
N VAL A 169 28.48 28.28 38.89
CA VAL A 169 28.48 27.26 39.93
C VAL A 169 27.86 27.86 41.18
N THR A 170 26.63 27.46 41.49
CA THR A 170 25.89 27.96 42.65
C THR A 170 26.12 27.12 43.90
N LYS A 171 26.65 25.90 43.74
CA LYS A 171 26.97 24.99 44.83
C LYS A 171 28.16 24.11 44.44
N ALA A 172 29.12 23.96 45.35
CA ALA A 172 30.22 23.02 45.23
C ALA A 172 30.63 22.59 46.65
N LEU A 173 30.18 21.41 47.07
CA LEU A 173 30.24 20.97 48.46
C LEU A 173 30.82 19.56 48.57
N LEU A 174 31.88 19.41 49.36
CA LEU A 174 32.44 18.12 49.71
C LEU A 174 32.00 17.72 51.11
N THR A 175 31.18 16.67 51.22
CA THR A 175 30.62 16.18 52.49
C THR A 175 31.21 14.83 52.86
N ARG A 176 31.76 14.68 54.06
CA ARG A 176 32.25 13.38 54.58
C ARG A 176 31.09 12.53 55.12
N ARG A 177 31.26 11.20 55.23
CA ARG A 177 30.30 10.32 55.95
C ARG A 177 30.05 10.78 57.40
N SER A 178 31.01 11.46 58.02
CA SER A 178 30.84 12.08 59.34
C SER A 178 29.85 13.26 59.38
N GLY A 179 29.32 13.69 58.22
CA GLY A 179 28.43 14.84 58.08
C GLY A 179 29.13 16.19 58.02
N ILE A 180 30.47 16.24 58.10
CA ILE A 180 31.22 17.49 57.97
C ILE A 180 31.34 17.85 56.49
N ALA A 181 30.92 19.07 56.15
CA ALA A 181 30.93 19.58 54.79
C ALA A 181 31.90 20.75 54.61
N TYR A 182 32.52 20.83 53.44
CA TYR A 182 33.49 21.86 53.06
C TYR A 182 33.09 22.46 51.70
N ASP A 183 32.96 23.79 51.66
CA ASP A 183 32.76 24.51 50.38
C ASP A 183 34.05 24.45 49.55
N VAL A 184 33.90 24.10 48.28
CA VAL A 184 34.97 24.12 47.27
C VAL A 184 34.94 25.49 46.60
N LYS A 185 35.47 26.49 47.31
CA LYS A 185 35.25 27.91 47.04
C LYS A 185 35.79 28.38 45.69
N GLY A 186 36.87 27.78 45.20
CA GLY A 186 37.46 28.07 43.89
C GLY A 186 36.61 27.61 42.72
N LEU A 187 35.63 26.71 42.94
CA LEU A 187 34.63 26.37 41.93
C LEU A 187 33.42 27.31 41.95
N LEU A 188 33.11 27.99 43.05
CA LEU A 188 31.92 28.85 43.15
C LEU A 188 32.04 30.11 42.28
N GLY A 189 30.91 30.55 41.70
CA GLY A 189 30.85 31.78 40.92
C GLY A 189 30.66 31.54 39.42
N GLU A 190 30.82 32.61 38.64
CA GLU A 190 30.72 32.58 37.18
C GLU A 190 32.07 32.26 36.55
N HIS A 191 32.04 31.39 35.55
CA HIS A 191 33.20 30.91 34.83
C HIS A 191 32.90 30.86 33.34
N THR A 192 33.91 31.15 32.53
CA THR A 192 33.83 31.03 31.08
C THR A 192 34.61 29.79 30.65
N ILE A 193 33.95 28.91 29.91
CA ILE A 193 34.41 27.59 29.50
C ILE A 193 34.35 27.52 27.97
N THR A 194 35.38 27.00 27.31
CA THR A 194 35.33 26.70 25.88
C THR A 194 35.10 25.20 25.69
N ILE A 195 34.00 24.84 25.03
CA ILE A 195 33.67 23.46 24.65
C ILE A 195 34.18 23.25 23.23
N SER A 196 35.04 22.27 23.04
CA SER A 196 35.56 21.96 21.71
C SER A 196 34.51 21.26 20.84
N LYS A 197 34.67 21.36 19.53
CA LYS A 197 34.03 20.46 18.58
C LYS A 197 34.32 18.99 18.97
N TYR A 198 33.32 18.13 18.90
CA TYR A 198 33.38 16.71 19.30
C TYR A 198 33.62 16.43 20.81
N GLY A 199 33.35 17.41 21.68
CA GLY A 199 33.01 17.12 23.08
C GLY A 199 34.15 16.86 24.06
N THR A 200 35.25 17.65 24.07
CA THR A 200 36.09 17.85 25.29
C THR A 200 37.19 18.92 25.08
N THR A 201 37.47 19.92 25.93
CA THR A 201 37.30 20.08 27.39
C THR A 201 37.46 21.57 27.76
N ALA A 202 36.67 22.09 28.70
CA ALA A 202 37.19 23.06 29.67
C ALA A 202 36.86 22.59 31.08
N VAL A 203 37.89 22.62 31.92
CA VAL A 203 37.96 21.89 33.18
C VAL A 203 37.97 22.94 34.28
N LEU A 204 36.95 22.93 35.11
CA LEU A 204 36.99 23.67 36.36
C LEU A 204 37.41 22.72 37.47
N THR A 205 38.70 22.76 37.81
CA THR A 205 39.26 22.03 38.96
C THR A 205 39.79 23.00 40.00
N GLU A 206 39.63 22.65 41.27
CA GLU A 206 40.30 23.34 42.37
C GLU A 206 41.28 22.39 43.04
N LYS A 207 42.53 22.85 43.21
CA LYS A 207 43.54 22.11 43.97
C LYS A 207 43.22 22.20 45.45
N PHE A 208 42.92 21.05 46.06
CA PHE A 208 42.68 20.99 47.49
C PHE A 208 43.94 21.40 48.28
N PRO A 209 43.81 22.22 49.33
CA PRO A 209 44.90 22.54 50.23
C PRO A 209 45.59 21.27 50.75
N SER A 210 46.92 21.29 50.83
CA SER A 210 47.75 20.12 51.16
C SER A 210 47.45 19.47 52.52
N ASN A 211 46.80 20.20 53.43
CA ASN A 211 46.32 19.72 54.73
C ASN A 211 44.99 18.95 54.67
N VAL A 212 44.26 19.02 53.55
CA VAL A 212 43.06 18.21 53.29
C VAL A 212 43.44 16.88 52.62
N THR A 213 44.49 16.89 51.79
CA THR A 213 44.96 15.71 51.04
C THR A 213 46.00 14.85 51.76
N LYS A 214 46.70 15.35 52.79
CA LYS A 214 47.75 14.57 53.48
C LYS A 214 47.31 13.67 54.63
N THR A 215 46.10 13.79 55.18
CA THR A 215 45.78 13.08 56.43
C THR A 215 44.73 11.98 56.31
N TYR A 216 43.74 12.06 55.42
CA TYR A 216 42.78 10.95 55.25
C TYR A 216 42.20 11.02 53.85
N GLY A 217 42.41 9.98 53.03
CA GLY A 217 41.72 9.82 51.76
C GLY A 217 40.22 9.99 51.97
N ILE A 218 39.58 10.85 51.19
CA ILE A 218 38.12 11.05 51.25
C ILE A 218 37.48 9.90 50.46
N THR A 219 37.74 8.68 50.91
CA THR A 219 37.22 7.43 50.34
C THR A 219 35.79 7.16 50.80
N ASP A 220 35.20 8.08 51.56
CA ASP A 220 33.94 7.88 52.23
C ASP A 220 33.16 9.19 52.48
N GLY A 221 32.56 9.70 51.40
CA GLY A 221 31.78 10.93 51.38
C GLY A 221 31.07 11.15 50.05
N PHE A 222 30.59 12.37 49.82
CA PHE A 222 29.98 12.79 48.57
C PHE A 222 30.47 14.17 48.16
N PHE A 223 30.73 14.35 46.86
CA PHE A 223 30.90 15.67 46.26
C PHE A 223 29.60 16.06 45.55
N GLU A 224 29.11 17.27 45.80
CA GLU A 224 27.88 17.79 45.22
C GLU A 224 28.16 19.13 44.54
N VAL A 225 27.82 19.23 43.26
CA VAL A 225 27.97 20.46 42.47
C VAL A 225 26.66 20.82 41.80
N THR A 226 26.32 22.12 41.78
CA THR A 226 25.21 22.68 41.02
C THR A 226 25.74 23.73 40.08
N VAL A 227 25.45 23.56 38.79
CA VAL A 227 25.89 24.41 37.69
C VAL A 227 24.67 24.93 36.93
N GLU A 228 24.69 26.20 36.57
CA GLU A 228 23.71 26.88 35.73
C GLU A 228 24.39 27.37 34.46
N LEU A 229 23.88 27.05 33.27
CA LEU A 229 24.35 27.69 32.03
C LEU A 229 23.72 29.09 31.95
N VAL A 230 24.56 30.12 31.83
CA VAL A 230 24.14 31.53 31.87
C VAL A 230 24.13 32.14 30.48
N ASP A 231 25.19 31.92 29.70
CA ASP A 231 25.32 32.41 28.33
C ASP A 231 25.88 31.29 27.46
N PHE A 232 25.08 30.81 26.51
CA PHE A 232 25.40 29.68 25.66
C PHE A 232 24.50 29.73 24.42
N PRO A 233 24.97 29.24 23.27
CA PRO A 233 24.11 29.11 22.11
C PRO A 233 23.00 28.11 22.40
N GLN A 234 21.76 28.55 22.26
CA GLN A 234 20.58 27.70 22.22
C GLN A 234 20.60 26.98 20.88
N LYS A 235 21.36 25.89 20.78
CA LYS A 235 21.30 24.97 19.65
C LYS A 235 20.50 23.77 20.10
N GLU A 236 19.28 23.63 19.56
CA GLU A 236 18.47 22.45 19.78
C GLU A 236 19.23 21.23 19.28
N TYR A 237 19.31 20.20 20.11
CA TYR A 237 19.77 18.89 19.67
C TYR A 237 18.64 18.29 18.84
N ASP A 238 18.83 18.21 17.53
CA ASP A 238 17.94 17.44 16.68
C ASP A 238 18.19 15.95 16.94
N LYS A 239 17.54 15.45 17.99
CA LYS A 239 17.61 14.05 18.41
C LYS A 239 17.18 13.13 17.28
N SER A 240 16.14 13.52 16.53
CA SER A 240 15.64 12.76 15.40
C SER A 240 16.72 12.60 14.33
N ALA A 241 17.38 13.70 13.96
CA ALA A 241 18.46 13.65 12.98
C ALA A 241 19.69 12.84 13.43
N TYR A 242 20.02 12.88 14.72
CA TYR A 242 21.11 12.06 15.26
C TYR A 242 20.82 10.56 15.12
N PHE A 243 19.63 10.10 15.53
CA PHE A 243 19.30 8.67 15.46
C PHE A 243 19.20 8.20 14.01
N GLU A 244 18.53 8.97 13.15
CA GLU A 244 18.38 8.62 11.74
C GLU A 244 19.71 8.52 10.98
N THR A 245 20.76 9.23 11.43
CA THR A 245 22.10 9.16 10.84
C THR A 245 23.06 8.19 11.55
N LEU A 246 22.60 7.53 12.62
CA LEU A 246 23.46 6.75 13.50
C LEU A 246 24.10 5.54 12.81
N TRP A 247 23.40 4.95 11.84
CA TRP A 247 23.89 3.82 11.03
C TRP A 247 24.43 4.27 9.66
N ASN A 248 25.05 5.45 9.62
CA ASN A 248 25.79 6.02 8.48
C ASN A 248 24.96 6.48 7.28
N ASN A 249 23.63 6.32 7.31
CA ASN A 249 22.75 6.90 6.33
C ASN A 249 22.56 8.41 6.54
N PRO A 250 22.32 9.20 5.46
CA PRO A 250 21.89 10.58 5.60
C PRO A 250 20.44 10.63 6.08
N ILE A 251 20.01 11.81 6.55
CA ILE A 251 18.61 12.13 6.76
C ILE A 251 17.81 11.86 5.49
N THR A 252 16.70 11.14 5.63
CA THR A 252 15.77 10.83 4.55
C THR A 252 15.17 12.12 4.03
N THR A 253 15.18 12.31 2.71
CA THR A 253 14.64 13.50 2.06
C THR A 253 13.49 13.11 1.13
N TYR A 254 12.64 14.08 0.80
CA TYR A 254 11.59 13.89 -0.20
C TYR A 254 12.15 13.36 -1.52
N ASP A 255 13.22 13.97 -2.04
CA ASP A 255 13.88 13.60 -3.29
C ASP A 255 14.36 12.13 -3.30
N MET A 256 14.74 11.55 -2.16
CA MET A 256 15.09 10.13 -2.08
C MET A 256 13.87 9.23 -2.33
N ILE A 257 12.74 9.59 -1.73
CA ILE A 257 11.49 8.82 -1.87
C ILE A 257 10.90 9.02 -3.26
N GLU A 258 10.96 10.24 -3.80
CA GLU A 258 10.59 10.54 -5.20
C GLU A 258 11.44 9.75 -6.19
N TYR A 259 12.75 9.67 -5.97
CA TYR A 259 13.62 8.87 -6.84
C TYR A 259 13.26 7.37 -6.82
N VAL A 260 12.87 6.83 -5.65
CA VAL A 260 12.37 5.45 -5.52
C VAL A 260 11.04 5.28 -6.27
N HIS A 261 10.08 6.19 -6.05
CA HIS A 261 8.79 6.20 -6.74
C HIS A 261 8.96 6.21 -8.27
N ASP A 262 9.72 7.17 -8.78
CA ASP A 262 9.93 7.38 -10.22
C ASP A 262 10.71 6.24 -10.89
N SER A 263 11.36 5.39 -10.09
CA SER A 263 12.02 4.17 -10.58
C SER A 263 11.07 2.99 -10.76
N GLY A 264 9.79 3.11 -10.35
CA GLY A 264 8.75 2.10 -10.60
C GLY A 264 8.20 1.40 -9.35
N PHE A 265 8.66 1.79 -8.15
CA PHE A 265 8.11 1.30 -6.88
C PHE A 265 6.86 2.10 -6.51
N ASN A 266 5.75 1.43 -6.19
CA ASN A 266 4.53 2.12 -5.76
C ASN A 266 4.19 1.92 -4.27
N ALA A 267 5.07 1.25 -3.54
CA ALA A 267 4.92 1.06 -2.10
C ALA A 267 6.26 1.23 -1.37
N ILE A 268 6.18 1.67 -0.11
CA ILE A 268 7.33 1.77 0.79
C ILE A 268 6.98 1.20 2.16
N ARG A 269 7.88 0.40 2.72
CA ARG A 269 7.90 0.00 4.12
C ARG A 269 8.86 0.91 4.87
N ILE A 270 8.38 1.51 5.95
CA ILE A 270 9.14 2.42 6.81
C ILE A 270 9.29 1.73 8.17
N PRO A 271 10.41 1.01 8.39
CA PRO A 271 10.73 0.48 9.71
C PRO A 271 11.10 1.63 10.65
N VAL A 272 10.56 1.63 11.87
CA VAL A 272 10.80 2.68 12.86
C VAL A 272 11.08 2.07 14.23
N THR A 273 12.14 2.55 14.87
CA THR A 273 12.47 2.19 16.25
C THR A 273 11.99 3.26 17.21
N TYR A 274 11.20 2.87 18.21
CA TYR A 274 10.57 3.79 19.15
C TYR A 274 11.21 3.79 20.53
N PHE A 275 11.93 2.74 20.92
CA PHE A 275 12.40 2.61 22.30
C PHE A 275 13.37 3.72 22.73
N ASN A 276 14.32 4.15 21.90
CA ASN A 276 15.20 5.29 22.20
C ASN A 276 14.45 6.65 22.24
N HIS A 277 13.20 6.67 21.79
CA HIS A 277 12.32 7.83 21.69
C HIS A 277 11.13 7.75 22.66
N THR A 278 11.15 6.81 23.61
CA THR A 278 10.06 6.59 24.55
C THR A 278 10.50 6.86 25.98
N VAL A 279 9.74 7.68 26.72
CA VAL A 279 9.93 7.88 28.16
C VAL A 279 9.40 6.65 28.91
N SER A 280 10.30 5.79 29.37
CA SER A 280 9.98 4.47 29.94
C SER A 280 8.99 4.49 31.11
N GLU A 281 8.97 5.51 31.96
CA GLU A 281 8.05 5.60 33.11
C GLU A 281 6.60 5.85 32.69
N THR A 282 6.41 6.53 31.55
CA THR A 282 5.10 7.01 31.10
C THR A 282 4.63 6.35 29.80
N ASN A 283 5.53 5.63 29.11
CA ASN A 283 5.35 5.09 27.76
C ASN A 283 4.96 6.16 26.73
N VAL A 284 5.38 7.41 26.95
CA VAL A 284 5.11 8.52 26.00
C VAL A 284 6.23 8.57 24.97
N ILE A 285 5.85 8.57 23.68
CA ILE A 285 6.79 8.75 22.57
C ILE A 285 7.10 10.25 22.45
N ASP A 286 8.37 10.59 22.22
CA ASP A 286 8.81 11.94 21.93
C ASP A 286 8.05 12.51 20.71
N SER A 287 7.45 13.69 20.88
CA SER A 287 6.62 14.27 19.83
C SER A 287 7.43 14.68 18.60
N GLY A 288 8.69 15.13 18.78
CA GLY A 288 9.57 15.48 17.68
C GLY A 288 9.98 14.26 16.85
N TRP A 289 10.08 13.09 17.49
CA TRP A 289 10.24 11.83 16.76
C TRP A 289 9.00 11.47 15.95
N LEU A 290 7.80 11.55 16.54
CA LEU A 290 6.56 11.31 15.79
C LEU A 290 6.35 12.31 14.64
N ASP A 291 6.75 13.57 14.82
CA ASP A 291 6.73 14.59 13.77
C ASP A 291 7.65 14.20 12.61
N ARG A 292 8.87 13.73 12.92
CA ARG A 292 9.83 13.26 11.90
C ARG A 292 9.33 12.00 11.18
N VAL A 293 8.78 11.03 11.90
CA VAL A 293 8.21 9.81 11.29
C VAL A 293 7.05 10.18 10.36
N GLN A 294 6.18 11.10 10.77
CA GLN A 294 5.09 11.58 9.92
C GLN A 294 5.60 12.29 8.67
N GLU A 295 6.62 13.13 8.78
CA GLU A 295 7.23 13.80 7.63
C GLU A 295 7.71 12.80 6.56
N VAL A 296 8.40 11.71 6.98
CA VAL A 296 8.88 10.68 6.05
C VAL A 296 7.74 9.84 5.47
N VAL A 297 6.72 9.51 6.27
CA VAL A 297 5.48 8.87 5.78
C VAL A 297 4.80 9.73 4.72
N GLU A 298 4.73 11.04 4.95
CA GLU A 298 4.10 12.00 4.05
C GLU A 298 4.87 12.18 2.73
N TYR A 299 6.20 12.01 2.72
CA TYR A 299 6.98 12.00 1.47
C TYR A 299 6.50 10.94 0.47
N ALA A 300 6.14 9.75 0.95
CA ALA A 300 5.60 8.69 0.10
C ALA A 300 4.10 8.84 -0.14
N TYR A 301 3.34 9.19 0.89
CA TYR A 301 1.88 9.35 0.82
C TYR A 301 1.44 10.39 -0.22
N TYR A 302 2.12 11.55 -0.28
CA TYR A 302 1.79 12.59 -1.26
C TYR A 302 2.20 12.25 -2.69
N GLN A 303 2.96 11.17 -2.88
CA GLN A 303 3.33 10.60 -4.17
C GLN A 303 2.45 9.39 -4.56
N ASP A 304 1.29 9.25 -3.90
CA ASP A 304 0.34 8.17 -4.16
C ASP A 304 0.88 6.75 -3.91
N MET A 305 1.94 6.64 -3.10
CA MET A 305 2.48 5.34 -2.70
C MET A 305 1.69 4.73 -1.53
N TYR A 306 1.66 3.41 -1.49
CA TYR A 306 1.31 2.66 -0.28
C TYR A 306 2.45 2.76 0.75
N VAL A 307 2.14 3.05 2.00
CA VAL A 307 3.11 3.22 3.09
C VAL A 307 2.83 2.22 4.20
N ILE A 308 3.78 1.34 4.50
CA ILE A 308 3.70 0.38 5.61
C ILE A 308 4.58 0.89 6.75
N LEU A 309 3.95 1.45 7.78
CA LEU A 309 4.65 1.92 8.98
C LEU A 309 4.80 0.77 9.99
N CYS A 310 6.03 0.45 10.37
CA CYS A 310 6.33 -0.68 11.27
C CYS A 310 7.02 -0.24 12.56
N MET A 311 6.72 -0.93 13.68
CA MET A 311 7.56 -0.93 14.88
C MET A 311 8.68 -1.97 14.71
N ASP A 312 9.92 -1.53 14.58
CA ASP A 312 10.99 -2.37 14.07
C ASP A 312 11.92 -2.92 15.18
N ASN A 313 13.09 -2.30 15.41
CA ASN A 313 14.08 -2.82 16.35
C ASN A 313 13.66 -2.78 17.83
N ASP A 314 12.46 -2.30 18.17
CA ASP A 314 11.81 -2.57 19.45
C ASP A 314 11.72 -4.07 19.76
N GLY A 315 11.62 -4.91 18.71
CA GLY A 315 11.59 -6.38 18.79
C GLY A 315 12.95 -7.08 18.68
N SER A 316 14.02 -6.34 18.37
CA SER A 316 15.37 -6.89 18.16
C SER A 316 15.99 -7.45 19.46
N SER A 317 17.16 -8.10 19.35
CA SER A 317 17.86 -8.67 20.51
C SER A 317 18.14 -7.67 21.65
N THR A 318 18.24 -6.37 21.35
CA THR A 318 18.44 -5.28 22.32
C THR A 318 17.15 -4.54 22.70
N GLY A 319 16.05 -4.85 22.02
CA GLY A 319 14.74 -4.28 22.22
C GLY A 319 13.99 -4.83 23.44
N TRP A 320 12.87 -4.19 23.78
CA TRP A 320 12.02 -4.55 24.93
C TRP A 320 10.82 -5.44 24.53
N LEU A 321 10.46 -5.47 23.25
CA LEU A 321 9.30 -6.18 22.72
C LEU A 321 9.69 -7.60 22.29
N ARG A 322 9.99 -8.44 23.28
CA ARG A 322 10.41 -9.84 23.06
C ARG A 322 9.50 -10.80 23.80
N VAL A 323 9.45 -12.05 23.35
CA VAL A 323 8.69 -13.08 24.07
C VAL A 323 9.28 -13.24 25.48
N ASN A 324 8.48 -12.86 26.48
CA ASN A 324 8.86 -12.89 27.88
C ASN A 324 7.65 -13.25 28.74
N THR A 325 7.53 -14.51 29.10
CA THR A 325 6.40 -15.02 29.88
C THR A 325 6.35 -14.47 31.31
N GLU A 326 7.48 -14.08 31.90
CA GLU A 326 7.53 -13.51 33.26
C GLU A 326 7.05 -12.05 33.32
N LYS A 327 7.27 -11.28 32.26
CA LYS A 327 6.90 -9.84 32.18
C LYS A 327 5.85 -9.54 31.11
N SER A 328 5.15 -10.57 30.65
CA SER A 328 4.21 -10.53 29.51
C SER A 328 3.22 -9.37 29.59
N ASP A 329 2.55 -9.17 30.74
CA ASP A 329 1.55 -8.11 30.91
C ASP A 329 2.14 -6.70 30.79
N ALA A 330 3.35 -6.48 31.31
CA ALA A 330 4.01 -5.18 31.24
C ALA A 330 4.44 -4.85 29.81
N VAL A 331 5.00 -5.84 29.09
CA VAL A 331 5.39 -5.72 27.68
C VAL A 331 4.17 -5.43 26.82
N LYS A 332 3.12 -6.24 26.94
CA LYS A 332 1.84 -6.09 26.21
C LYS A 332 1.17 -4.73 26.48
N LYS A 333 1.24 -4.23 27.72
CA LYS A 333 0.71 -2.90 28.07
C LYS A 333 1.52 -1.76 27.47
N LYS A 334 2.86 -1.84 27.48
CA LYS A 334 3.72 -0.84 26.82
C LYS A 334 3.45 -0.83 25.32
N TYR A 335 3.36 -2.00 24.69
CA TYR A 335 3.02 -2.16 23.28
C TYR A 335 1.69 -1.50 22.89
N ALA A 336 0.61 -1.77 23.62
CA ALA A 336 -0.68 -1.12 23.38
C ALA A 336 -0.61 0.42 23.57
N ALA A 337 0.16 0.89 24.55
CA ALA A 337 0.30 2.33 24.81
C ALA A 337 1.04 3.07 23.69
N LEU A 338 2.09 2.47 23.11
CA LEU A 338 2.82 3.03 21.99
C LEU A 338 1.96 3.00 20.71
N TRP A 339 1.33 1.87 20.40
CA TRP A 339 0.44 1.77 19.23
C TRP A 339 -0.77 2.69 19.30
N THR A 340 -1.30 2.99 20.49
CA THR A 340 -2.36 4.01 20.63
C THR A 340 -1.88 5.37 20.15
N GLN A 341 -0.66 5.79 20.52
CA GLN A 341 -0.08 7.08 20.11
C GLN A 341 0.21 7.13 18.62
N ILE A 342 0.78 6.06 18.06
CA ILE A 342 1.06 5.94 16.62
C ILE A 342 -0.27 5.96 15.83
N ALA A 343 -1.25 5.15 16.23
CA ALA A 343 -2.53 5.11 15.55
C ALA A 343 -3.28 6.44 15.60
N GLU A 344 -3.34 7.13 16.75
CA GLU A 344 -3.94 8.46 16.84
C GLU A 344 -3.18 9.50 16.00
N ARG A 345 -1.85 9.40 15.90
CA ARG A 345 -1.06 10.31 15.07
C ARG A 345 -1.42 10.23 13.59
N PHE A 346 -1.58 9.02 13.06
CA PHE A 346 -1.83 8.77 11.65
C PHE A 346 -3.32 8.57 11.32
N LYS A 347 -4.22 8.88 12.26
CA LYS A 347 -5.66 8.59 12.17
C LYS A 347 -6.37 9.17 10.95
N ASP A 348 -5.92 10.32 10.49
CA ASP A 348 -6.54 11.04 9.36
C ASP A 348 -5.95 10.64 8.00
N HIS A 349 -4.86 9.85 7.95
CA HIS A 349 -4.35 9.29 6.69
C HIS A 349 -5.31 8.22 6.16
N ASP A 350 -5.49 8.15 4.85
CA ASP A 350 -6.38 7.15 4.23
C ASP A 350 -5.76 5.74 4.17
N GLN A 351 -6.40 4.82 3.44
CA GLN A 351 -6.00 3.41 3.36
C GLN A 351 -4.64 3.16 2.72
N ARG A 352 -4.01 4.16 2.09
CA ARG A 352 -2.63 4.05 1.60
C ARG A 352 -1.61 3.93 2.73
N VAL A 353 -1.92 4.40 3.94
CA VAL A 353 -1.07 4.16 5.12
C VAL A 353 -1.54 2.92 5.86
N LEU A 354 -0.73 1.88 5.87
CA LEU A 354 -0.92 0.62 6.57
C LEU A 354 -0.04 0.61 7.83
N PHE A 355 -0.47 -0.14 8.86
CA PHE A 355 0.33 -0.36 10.06
C PHE A 355 0.77 -1.81 10.15
N GLN A 356 2.07 -2.05 10.30
CA GLN A 356 2.63 -3.36 10.65
C GLN A 356 2.97 -3.39 12.14
N GLY A 357 2.35 -4.32 12.88
CA GLY A 357 2.40 -4.35 14.34
C GLY A 357 3.82 -4.40 14.93
N PHE A 358 4.69 -5.23 14.37
CA PHE A 358 6.08 -5.35 14.80
C PHE A 358 6.94 -6.04 13.72
N ASN A 359 8.26 -5.87 13.82
CA ASN A 359 9.26 -6.64 13.08
C ASN A 359 9.85 -7.77 13.93
N GLU A 360 10.11 -8.92 13.31
CA GLU A 360 10.92 -10.06 13.77
C GLU A 360 11.06 -10.32 15.29
N ILE A 361 9.96 -10.41 16.03
CA ILE A 361 10.01 -10.71 17.47
C ILE A 361 10.49 -12.14 17.72
N THR A 362 11.54 -12.26 18.54
CA THR A 362 12.07 -13.54 19.03
C THR A 362 11.90 -13.71 20.54
N ASP A 363 12.12 -14.94 21.02
CA ASP A 363 12.32 -15.25 22.43
C ASP A 363 13.65 -14.67 22.94
N LYS A 364 13.85 -14.66 24.26
CA LYS A 364 15.06 -14.10 24.90
C LYS A 364 16.38 -14.75 24.48
N ASN A 365 16.34 -15.91 23.81
CA ASN A 365 17.51 -16.64 23.37
C ASN A 365 17.85 -16.36 21.90
N ASP A 366 17.08 -15.48 21.23
CA ASP A 366 17.20 -15.21 19.80
C ASP A 366 17.01 -16.48 18.96
N THR A 367 15.99 -17.27 19.29
CA THR A 367 15.62 -18.48 18.55
C THR A 367 14.94 -18.06 17.24
N TRP A 368 15.59 -18.26 16.10
CA TRP A 368 15.08 -17.89 14.77
C TRP A 368 14.35 -19.01 14.05
N ASP A 369 14.66 -20.26 14.42
CA ASP A 369 13.92 -21.45 14.03
C ASP A 369 12.72 -21.67 14.97
N TYR A 370 12.16 -22.88 14.98
CA TYR A 370 10.95 -23.17 15.74
C TYR A 370 11.14 -22.99 17.26
N PRO A 371 10.49 -21.99 17.91
CA PRO A 371 10.70 -21.69 19.34
C PRO A 371 9.85 -22.57 20.26
N GLY A 372 8.89 -23.32 19.69
CA GLY A 372 7.82 -23.98 20.44
C GLY A 372 6.50 -23.22 20.38
N GLN A 373 5.40 -23.95 20.53
CA GLN A 373 4.04 -23.40 20.35
C GLN A 373 3.68 -22.30 21.36
N GLU A 374 4.25 -22.31 22.58
CA GLU A 374 3.97 -21.29 23.60
C GLU A 374 4.42 -19.90 23.15
N ASP A 375 5.60 -19.79 22.55
CA ASP A 375 6.15 -18.52 22.07
C ASP A 375 5.41 -18.04 20.80
N ILE A 376 5.03 -18.97 19.92
CA ILE A 376 4.14 -18.66 18.78
C ILE A 376 2.79 -18.14 19.27
N ASP A 377 2.18 -18.77 20.29
CA ASP A 377 0.91 -18.33 20.86
C ASP A 377 1.05 -16.97 21.56
N TRP A 378 2.19 -16.67 22.17
CA TRP A 378 2.46 -15.35 22.74
C TRP A 378 2.50 -14.25 21.67
N VAL A 379 3.12 -14.53 20.51
CA VAL A 379 3.14 -13.60 19.36
C VAL A 379 1.74 -13.46 18.73
N ASN A 380 0.97 -14.54 18.65
CA ASN A 380 -0.43 -14.50 18.22
C ASN A 380 -1.28 -13.58 19.13
N ASP A 381 -1.08 -13.63 20.46
CA ASP A 381 -1.74 -12.71 21.39
C ASP A 381 -1.34 -11.26 21.14
N LEU A 382 -0.06 -11.01 20.83
CA LEU A 382 0.44 -9.66 20.56
C LEU A 382 -0.19 -9.08 19.28
N ASN A 383 -0.34 -9.89 18.23
CA ASN A 383 -1.08 -9.53 17.02
C ASN A 383 -2.56 -9.19 17.32
N GLN A 384 -3.23 -9.92 18.22
CA GLN A 384 -4.60 -9.56 18.62
C GLN A 384 -4.64 -8.23 19.37
N ILE A 385 -3.70 -7.99 20.29
CA ILE A 385 -3.62 -6.72 21.04
C ILE A 385 -3.41 -5.55 20.08
N PHE A 386 -2.56 -5.72 19.07
CA PHE A 386 -2.35 -4.72 18.03
C PHE A 386 -3.64 -4.33 17.32
N VAL A 387 -4.37 -5.34 16.80
CA VAL A 387 -5.66 -5.13 16.11
C VAL A 387 -6.65 -4.42 17.03
N ASP A 388 -6.86 -4.93 18.24
CA ASP A 388 -7.81 -4.35 19.19
C ASP A 388 -7.44 -2.90 19.56
N THR A 389 -6.15 -2.64 19.75
CA THR A 389 -5.63 -1.30 20.10
C THR A 389 -5.87 -0.30 18.98
N VAL A 390 -5.51 -0.64 17.75
CA VAL A 390 -5.68 0.27 16.61
C VAL A 390 -7.16 0.51 16.34
N ARG A 391 -8.00 -0.53 16.34
CA ARG A 391 -9.45 -0.40 16.12
C ARG A 391 -10.11 0.47 17.19
N ALA A 392 -9.66 0.40 18.44
CA ALA A 392 -10.19 1.21 19.54
C ALA A 392 -10.00 2.73 19.35
N THR A 393 -9.03 3.16 18.53
CA THR A 393 -8.83 4.59 18.22
C THR A 393 -9.93 5.16 17.29
N GLY A 394 -10.64 4.31 16.54
CA GLY A 394 -11.73 4.74 15.66
C GLY A 394 -11.29 5.61 14.48
N GLY A 395 -12.20 6.35 13.87
CA GLY A 395 -11.91 7.12 12.65
C GLY A 395 -11.52 6.20 11.48
N ARG A 396 -10.52 6.57 10.67
CA ARG A 396 -10.04 5.73 9.57
C ARG A 396 -9.33 4.46 10.04
N ASN A 397 -8.82 4.46 11.27
CA ASN A 397 -8.20 3.27 11.88
C ASN A 397 -9.20 2.15 12.17
N ALA A 398 -10.51 2.41 12.19
CA ALA A 398 -11.53 1.36 12.27
C ALA A 398 -11.54 0.47 11.01
N TYR A 399 -11.05 0.99 9.87
CA TYR A 399 -11.04 0.31 8.57
C TYR A 399 -9.64 0.13 7.99
N ARG A 400 -8.60 0.74 8.60
CA ARG A 400 -7.21 0.66 8.15
C ARG A 400 -6.73 -0.78 8.02
N THR A 401 -6.11 -1.13 6.90
CA THR A 401 -5.44 -2.42 6.75
C THR A 401 -4.28 -2.55 7.75
N LEU A 402 -4.29 -3.64 8.50
CA LEU A 402 -3.27 -3.96 9.51
C LEU A 402 -2.45 -5.16 9.05
N VAL A 403 -1.14 -5.00 9.06
CA VAL A 403 -0.16 -6.00 8.66
C VAL A 403 0.35 -6.72 9.91
N LEU A 404 0.31 -8.04 9.88
CA LEU A 404 0.58 -8.93 10.99
C LEU A 404 1.82 -9.76 10.70
N SER A 405 2.65 -9.98 11.72
CA SER A 405 3.87 -10.76 11.57
C SER A 405 3.80 -12.04 12.39
N PRO A 406 4.20 -13.21 11.84
CA PRO A 406 4.42 -14.39 12.65
C PRO A 406 5.67 -14.21 13.52
N TYR A 407 5.89 -15.18 14.41
CA TYR A 407 7.12 -15.23 15.22
C TYR A 407 8.36 -15.12 14.31
N ALA A 408 9.33 -14.30 14.71
CA ALA A 408 10.56 -14.00 13.96
C ALA A 408 10.35 -13.50 12.51
N GLY A 409 9.15 -13.02 12.16
CA GLY A 409 8.83 -12.70 10.76
C GLY A 409 8.94 -13.91 9.82
N SER A 410 8.98 -15.12 10.37
CA SER A 410 9.44 -16.31 9.67
C SER A 410 8.39 -16.90 8.73
N HIS A 411 8.88 -17.45 7.62
CA HIS A 411 8.11 -18.23 6.66
C HIS A 411 8.29 -19.75 6.84
N GLU A 412 8.94 -20.20 7.91
CA GLU A 412 9.13 -21.63 8.22
C GLU A 412 7.80 -22.34 8.48
N GLN A 413 7.71 -23.61 8.04
CA GLN A 413 6.45 -24.36 7.99
C GLN A 413 5.77 -24.45 9.36
N GLU A 414 6.53 -24.81 10.40
CA GLU A 414 6.04 -24.98 11.76
C GLU A 414 5.53 -23.66 12.36
N ILE A 415 6.17 -22.54 12.00
CA ILE A 415 5.79 -21.21 12.49
C ILE A 415 4.52 -20.71 11.77
N ILE A 416 4.43 -20.82 10.45
CA ILE A 416 3.24 -20.39 9.69
C ILE A 416 2.02 -21.28 9.97
N ASP A 417 2.21 -22.56 10.30
CA ASP A 417 1.14 -23.45 10.72
C ASP A 417 0.62 -23.07 12.11
N GLY A 418 1.51 -22.65 13.01
CA GLY A 418 1.17 -22.14 14.33
C GLY A 418 0.58 -20.72 14.36
N PHE A 419 0.79 -19.92 13.30
CA PHE A 419 0.24 -18.57 13.18
C PHE A 419 -1.30 -18.58 13.14
N LYS A 420 -1.91 -17.70 13.93
CA LYS A 420 -3.35 -17.52 14.02
C LYS A 420 -3.69 -16.09 13.60
N LEU A 421 -4.56 -15.98 12.59
CA LEU A 421 -5.12 -14.69 12.20
C LEU A 421 -5.95 -14.14 13.38
N PRO A 422 -5.70 -12.89 13.84
CA PRO A 422 -6.52 -12.21 14.83
C PRO A 422 -7.98 -12.11 14.40
N LYS A 423 -8.85 -11.97 15.39
CA LYS A 423 -10.23 -11.55 15.15
C LYS A 423 -10.25 -10.04 14.93
N ASP A 424 -10.91 -9.62 13.87
CA ASP A 424 -11.16 -8.21 13.60
C ASP A 424 -12.67 -7.92 13.66
N THR A 425 -12.99 -6.67 13.95
CA THR A 425 -14.34 -6.11 13.91
C THR A 425 -14.82 -5.78 12.50
N VAL A 426 -13.91 -5.77 11.52
CA VAL A 426 -14.17 -5.51 10.10
C VAL A 426 -13.55 -6.62 9.26
N GLU A 427 -14.29 -7.09 8.25
CA GLU A 427 -13.82 -8.12 7.33
C GLU A 427 -12.78 -7.57 6.34
N ASP A 428 -11.87 -8.44 5.89
CA ASP A 428 -10.87 -8.18 4.86
C ASP A 428 -9.98 -6.94 5.08
N ARG A 429 -9.59 -6.69 6.34
CA ARG A 429 -8.67 -5.60 6.76
C ARG A 429 -7.34 -6.07 7.36
N LEU A 430 -7.00 -7.35 7.20
CA LEU A 430 -5.77 -7.93 7.74
C LEU A 430 -4.90 -8.47 6.61
N MET A 431 -3.60 -8.23 6.71
CA MET A 431 -2.57 -8.74 5.81
C MET A 431 -1.47 -9.40 6.65
N VAL A 432 -0.76 -10.39 6.09
CA VAL A 432 0.38 -11.05 6.76
C VAL A 432 1.68 -10.62 6.10
N SER A 433 2.71 -10.30 6.89
CA SER A 433 4.07 -10.04 6.40
C SER A 433 5.03 -11.09 6.94
N VAL A 434 5.77 -11.72 6.03
CA VAL A 434 6.92 -12.58 6.34
C VAL A 434 8.17 -12.03 5.67
N ASN A 435 9.34 -12.34 6.21
CA ASN A 435 10.63 -12.01 5.62
C ASN A 435 11.25 -13.26 5.00
N ALA A 436 11.91 -13.12 3.86
CA ALA A 436 12.42 -14.27 3.11
C ALA A 436 13.66 -13.94 2.27
N TYR A 437 14.81 -13.96 2.92
CA TYR A 437 16.14 -13.92 2.29
C TYR A 437 16.52 -15.30 1.71
N ALA A 438 15.84 -15.68 0.62
CA ALA A 438 15.95 -17.00 0.01
C ALA A 438 16.58 -16.95 -1.39
N PRO A 439 17.50 -17.87 -1.74
CA PRO A 439 18.15 -18.84 -0.86
C PRO A 439 19.12 -18.17 0.12
N ALA A 440 19.18 -18.66 1.36
CA ALA A 440 19.95 -18.00 2.43
C ALA A 440 21.45 -17.86 2.11
N LEU A 441 22.10 -18.92 1.62
CA LEU A 441 23.54 -18.88 1.31
C LEU A 441 23.89 -17.99 0.11
N PHE A 442 22.93 -17.74 -0.78
CA PHE A 442 23.09 -16.78 -1.86
C PHE A 442 22.86 -15.34 -1.36
N SER A 443 21.85 -15.15 -0.51
CA SER A 443 21.39 -13.83 -0.05
C SER A 443 22.27 -13.22 1.04
N TYR A 444 22.89 -14.03 1.90
CA TYR A 444 23.75 -13.55 2.99
C TYR A 444 25.23 -13.62 2.66
N VAL A 445 26.02 -12.73 3.28
CA VAL A 445 27.48 -12.88 3.36
C VAL A 445 27.78 -14.04 4.31
N VAL A 446 28.53 -15.03 3.83
CA VAL A 446 29.03 -16.11 4.69
C VAL A 446 30.31 -15.61 5.37
N ASP A 447 30.31 -15.61 6.71
CA ASP A 447 31.47 -15.23 7.50
C ASP A 447 32.70 -16.07 7.11
N GLU A 448 33.86 -15.44 6.92
CA GLU A 448 35.12 -16.12 6.63
C GLU A 448 35.50 -17.16 7.72
N GLU A 449 35.04 -16.95 8.96
CA GLU A 449 35.23 -17.89 10.07
C GLU A 449 34.28 -19.10 10.01
N ALA A 450 33.17 -19.03 9.27
CA ALA A 450 32.18 -20.09 9.11
C ALA A 450 32.61 -21.16 8.07
N THR A 451 33.76 -21.78 8.31
CA THR A 451 34.44 -22.72 7.37
C THR A 451 33.64 -23.95 6.94
N SER A 452 32.48 -24.22 7.55
CA SER A 452 31.58 -25.33 7.20
C SER A 452 30.46 -24.96 6.22
N LEU A 453 30.27 -23.66 5.92
CA LEU A 453 29.26 -23.18 4.98
C LEU A 453 29.91 -22.86 3.64
N THR A 454 29.22 -23.18 2.55
CA THR A 454 29.66 -22.82 1.19
C THR A 454 29.10 -21.45 0.86
N ASP A 455 29.98 -20.49 0.55
CA ASP A 455 29.57 -19.20 0.03
C ASP A 455 29.08 -19.35 -1.42
N VAL A 456 27.82 -18.98 -1.67
CA VAL A 456 27.17 -19.14 -2.97
C VAL A 456 27.11 -17.80 -3.70
N HIS A 457 27.71 -17.75 -4.89
CA HIS A 457 27.80 -16.57 -5.75
C HIS A 457 26.91 -16.64 -6.99
N GLU A 458 26.50 -17.84 -7.38
CA GLU A 458 25.74 -18.11 -8.61
C GLU A 458 24.30 -18.46 -8.27
N TRP A 459 23.37 -18.07 -9.15
CA TRP A 459 21.95 -18.39 -9.06
C TRP A 459 21.34 -18.44 -10.46
N GLY A 460 20.33 -19.30 -10.67
CA GLY A 460 19.50 -19.28 -11.88
C GLY A 460 19.27 -20.63 -12.54
N THR A 461 19.71 -21.71 -11.89
CA THR A 461 19.38 -23.06 -12.31
C THR A 461 17.88 -23.35 -12.13
N ASP A 462 17.38 -24.38 -12.79
CA ASP A 462 15.98 -24.80 -12.61
C ASP A 462 15.68 -25.22 -11.16
N ALA A 463 16.69 -25.71 -10.42
CA ALA A 463 16.55 -26.06 -9.02
C ALA A 463 16.39 -24.80 -8.14
N ASP A 464 17.19 -23.76 -8.38
CA ASP A 464 17.08 -22.52 -7.61
C ASP A 464 15.73 -21.83 -7.82
N LYS A 465 15.24 -21.86 -9.08
CA LYS A 465 13.91 -21.36 -9.44
C LYS A 465 12.79 -22.16 -8.76
N ALA A 466 12.90 -23.49 -8.78
CA ALA A 466 11.94 -24.37 -8.13
C ALA A 466 11.89 -24.18 -6.60
N GLU A 467 13.01 -23.82 -5.97
CA GLU A 467 13.06 -23.48 -4.54
C GLU A 467 12.23 -22.23 -4.23
N LEU A 468 12.40 -21.16 -5.02
CA LEU A 468 11.59 -19.94 -4.88
C LEU A 468 10.11 -20.20 -5.18
N ASP A 469 9.80 -20.97 -6.22
CA ASP A 469 8.42 -21.35 -6.52
C ASP A 469 7.77 -22.11 -5.37
N ALA A 470 8.49 -23.07 -4.76
CA ALA A 470 7.99 -23.82 -3.62
C ALA A 470 7.75 -22.94 -2.39
N LEU A 471 8.62 -21.96 -2.14
CA LEU A 471 8.43 -20.96 -1.09
C LEU A 471 7.14 -20.16 -1.32
N PHE A 472 6.95 -19.58 -2.51
CA PHE A 472 5.77 -18.77 -2.77
C PHE A 472 4.49 -19.61 -2.87
N ASP A 473 4.54 -20.84 -3.40
CA ASP A 473 3.41 -21.77 -3.38
C ASP A 473 2.97 -22.08 -1.95
N LYS A 474 3.92 -22.29 -1.03
CA LYS A 474 3.63 -22.50 0.39
C LYS A 474 2.87 -21.31 0.98
N LEU A 475 3.34 -20.09 0.74
CA LEU A 475 2.69 -18.87 1.24
C LEU A 475 1.31 -18.64 0.61
N TYR A 476 1.20 -18.80 -0.71
CA TYR A 476 -0.06 -18.70 -1.45
C TYR A 476 -1.10 -19.69 -0.91
N ASN A 477 -0.74 -20.97 -0.79
CA ASN A 477 -1.66 -22.00 -0.30
C ASN A 477 -2.06 -21.80 1.17
N ARG A 478 -1.15 -21.24 1.98
CA ARG A 478 -1.42 -20.97 3.40
C ARG A 478 -2.35 -19.78 3.59
N PHE A 479 -2.18 -18.72 2.79
CA PHE A 479 -2.80 -17.41 2.97
C PHE A 479 -3.62 -16.96 1.76
N THR A 480 -2.98 -16.58 0.64
CA THR A 480 -3.65 -15.91 -0.48
C THR A 480 -4.82 -16.70 -1.05
N ALA A 481 -4.65 -18.01 -1.25
CA ALA A 481 -5.71 -18.91 -1.75
C ALA A 481 -6.94 -19.00 -0.82
N LYS A 482 -6.82 -18.50 0.41
CA LYS A 482 -7.89 -18.45 1.43
C LYS A 482 -8.40 -17.03 1.67
N GLY A 483 -8.06 -16.08 0.79
CA GLY A 483 -8.47 -14.68 0.89
C GLY A 483 -7.70 -13.87 1.93
N ILE A 484 -6.56 -14.37 2.43
CA ILE A 484 -5.69 -13.62 3.36
C ILE A 484 -4.48 -13.14 2.55
N PRO A 485 -4.32 -11.85 2.28
CA PRO A 485 -3.15 -11.37 1.55
C PRO A 485 -1.88 -11.57 2.40
N VAL A 486 -0.81 -11.98 1.74
CA VAL A 486 0.53 -12.13 2.33
C VAL A 486 1.55 -11.37 1.49
N MET A 487 2.51 -10.73 2.15
CA MET A 487 3.61 -10.00 1.53
C MET A 487 4.96 -10.51 2.02
N ILE A 488 5.99 -10.31 1.19
CA ILE A 488 7.39 -10.39 1.63
C ILE A 488 7.81 -9.00 2.11
N GLY A 489 7.87 -8.79 3.42
CA GLY A 489 8.25 -7.51 4.02
C GLY A 489 9.72 -7.15 3.85
N GLU A 490 10.56 -8.17 3.73
CA GLU A 490 11.99 -8.04 3.50
C GLU A 490 12.54 -9.18 2.65
N PHE A 491 13.25 -8.80 1.61
CA PHE A 491 14.23 -9.63 0.91
C PHE A 491 15.32 -8.72 0.32
N CYS A 492 16.54 -9.23 0.22
CA CYS A 492 17.60 -8.62 -0.58
C CYS A 492 18.69 -9.67 -0.82
N THR A 493 19.72 -9.27 -1.55
CA THR A 493 20.95 -10.07 -1.69
C THR A 493 22.16 -9.21 -1.39
N ALA A 494 23.06 -9.72 -0.56
CA ALA A 494 24.34 -9.09 -0.30
C ALA A 494 25.19 -9.01 -1.57
N ASP A 495 25.97 -7.95 -1.71
CA ASP A 495 26.91 -7.83 -2.83
C ASP A 495 28.14 -8.72 -2.62
N LYS A 496 28.33 -9.69 -3.52
CA LYS A 496 29.51 -10.55 -3.57
C LYS A 496 30.33 -10.35 -4.85
N GLY A 497 30.11 -9.25 -5.56
CA GLY A 497 30.69 -9.00 -6.89
C GLY A 497 29.99 -9.77 -8.01
N ASN A 498 28.73 -10.15 -7.80
CA ASN A 498 27.93 -11.05 -8.63
C ASN A 498 26.62 -10.40 -9.13
N THR A 499 26.70 -9.14 -9.57
CA THR A 499 25.53 -8.32 -9.96
C THR A 499 24.59 -9.01 -10.95
N GLU A 500 25.12 -9.71 -11.96
CA GLU A 500 24.29 -10.41 -12.96
C GLU A 500 23.41 -11.50 -12.32
N ALA A 501 23.98 -12.31 -11.41
CA ALA A 501 23.24 -13.34 -10.69
C ALA A 501 22.21 -12.73 -9.73
N ARG A 502 22.55 -11.62 -9.06
CA ARG A 502 21.63 -10.88 -8.17
C ARG A 502 20.46 -10.27 -8.92
N ALA A 503 20.71 -9.70 -10.11
CA ALA A 503 19.66 -9.16 -10.97
C ALA A 503 18.73 -10.27 -11.49
N ALA A 504 19.28 -11.40 -11.94
CA ALA A 504 18.49 -12.55 -12.37
C ALA A 504 17.62 -13.12 -11.23
N HIS A 505 18.18 -13.21 -10.03
CA HIS A 505 17.46 -13.62 -8.82
C HIS A 505 16.34 -12.65 -8.49
N ALA A 506 16.62 -11.35 -8.37
CA ALA A 506 15.63 -10.35 -7.97
C ALA A 506 14.45 -10.28 -8.96
N ALA A 507 14.74 -10.32 -10.27
CA ALA A 507 13.72 -10.37 -11.32
C ALA A 507 12.85 -11.64 -11.21
N TYR A 508 13.45 -12.82 -11.05
CA TYR A 508 12.68 -14.05 -10.90
C TYR A 508 11.88 -14.10 -9.59
N TYR A 509 12.49 -13.66 -8.48
CA TYR A 509 11.89 -13.64 -7.16
C TYR A 509 10.59 -12.83 -7.17
N THR A 510 10.67 -11.60 -7.68
CA THR A 510 9.52 -10.69 -7.75
C THR A 510 8.46 -11.17 -8.76
N ALA A 511 8.85 -11.69 -9.94
CA ALA A 511 7.90 -12.29 -10.88
C ALA A 511 7.19 -13.53 -10.32
N ALA A 512 7.92 -14.42 -9.65
CA ALA A 512 7.37 -15.65 -9.08
C ALA A 512 6.40 -15.36 -7.92
N ALA A 513 6.66 -14.30 -7.15
CA ALA A 513 5.78 -13.82 -6.10
C ALA A 513 4.54 -13.10 -6.66
N ASP A 514 4.71 -12.19 -7.65
CA ASP A 514 3.60 -11.46 -8.31
C ASP A 514 2.59 -12.42 -8.97
N LYS A 515 3.06 -13.51 -9.59
CA LYS A 515 2.20 -14.58 -10.12
C LYS A 515 1.23 -15.18 -9.08
N ARG A 516 1.54 -15.02 -7.79
CA ARG A 516 0.75 -15.51 -6.65
C ARG A 516 0.11 -14.38 -5.85
N GLY A 517 0.15 -13.14 -6.35
CA GLY A 517 -0.38 -11.96 -5.67
C GLY A 517 0.35 -11.64 -4.37
N ILE A 518 1.66 -11.90 -4.31
CA ILE A 518 2.49 -11.68 -3.12
C ILE A 518 3.42 -10.49 -3.41
N PRO A 519 3.13 -9.27 -2.92
CA PRO A 519 4.01 -8.14 -3.11
C PRO A 519 5.31 -8.33 -2.33
N CYS A 520 6.42 -7.82 -2.86
CA CYS A 520 7.75 -7.96 -2.27
C CYS A 520 8.41 -6.61 -2.02
N PHE A 521 9.07 -6.48 -0.88
CA PHE A 521 9.71 -5.25 -0.43
C PHE A 521 11.23 -5.46 -0.33
N TRP A 522 11.99 -4.75 -1.18
CA TRP A 522 13.44 -4.85 -1.18
C TRP A 522 14.03 -4.14 0.05
N TRP A 523 14.77 -4.87 0.90
CA TRP A 523 15.50 -4.31 2.04
C TRP A 523 16.73 -3.51 1.56
N ASP A 524 16.76 -2.21 1.85
CA ASP A 524 17.91 -1.35 1.55
C ASP A 524 18.46 -0.64 2.79
N ASP A 525 19.65 -1.05 3.20
CA ASP A 525 20.47 -0.43 4.24
C ASP A 525 21.24 0.83 3.76
N GLY A 526 21.02 1.25 2.51
CA GLY A 526 21.73 2.36 1.85
C GLY A 526 22.79 1.89 0.85
N GLY A 527 22.94 0.57 0.67
CA GLY A 527 23.81 -0.03 -0.35
C GLY A 527 23.22 -0.05 -1.76
N MET A 528 21.89 -0.03 -1.90
CA MET A 528 21.20 -0.06 -3.19
C MET A 528 20.85 1.35 -3.70
N LEU A 529 20.11 2.14 -2.91
CA LEU A 529 19.96 3.58 -3.20
C LEU A 529 21.16 4.31 -2.61
N LEU A 530 22.03 4.86 -3.45
CA LEU A 530 23.11 5.74 -2.99
C LEU A 530 22.52 7.09 -2.58
N ARG A 531 21.97 7.17 -1.37
CA ARG A 531 21.07 8.24 -0.90
C ARG A 531 21.62 9.65 -1.07
N LYS A 532 22.93 9.85 -0.86
CA LYS A 532 23.58 11.16 -1.07
C LYS A 532 23.73 11.56 -2.54
N ALA A 533 23.87 10.56 -3.42
CA ALA A 533 24.06 10.76 -4.85
C ALA A 533 22.73 10.77 -5.63
N LEU A 534 21.65 10.26 -5.01
CA LEU A 534 20.35 10.03 -5.67
C LEU A 534 20.52 9.23 -6.96
N SER A 535 21.13 8.05 -6.83
CA SER A 535 21.39 7.13 -7.93
C SER A 535 21.38 5.69 -7.44
N TRP A 536 21.04 4.76 -8.33
CA TRP A 536 21.12 3.33 -8.05
C TRP A 536 22.56 2.82 -8.08
N GLY A 537 22.98 2.11 -7.03
CA GLY A 537 24.27 1.41 -6.99
C GLY A 537 24.31 0.21 -7.94
N PHE A 538 23.16 -0.46 -8.12
CA PHE A 538 22.98 -1.60 -9.01
C PHE A 538 21.69 -1.44 -9.85
N PRO A 539 21.67 -0.54 -10.85
CA PRO A 539 20.47 -0.26 -11.63
C PRO A 539 19.89 -1.51 -12.30
N GLU A 540 20.72 -2.48 -12.69
CA GLU A 540 20.27 -3.73 -13.34
C GLU A 540 19.37 -4.58 -12.44
N ILE A 541 19.55 -4.50 -11.12
CA ILE A 541 18.71 -5.21 -10.15
C ILE A 541 17.35 -4.53 -10.05
N VAL A 542 17.33 -3.19 -9.99
CA VAL A 542 16.09 -2.39 -9.94
C VAL A 542 15.29 -2.56 -11.23
N GLU A 543 15.93 -2.37 -12.38
CA GLU A 543 15.33 -2.57 -13.70
C GLU A 543 14.77 -3.99 -13.83
N GLY A 544 15.53 -5.01 -13.40
CA GLY A 544 15.09 -6.40 -13.43
C GLY A 544 13.82 -6.66 -12.61
N MET A 545 13.71 -6.10 -11.40
CA MET A 545 12.51 -6.23 -10.56
C MET A 545 11.31 -5.48 -11.15
N VAL A 546 11.53 -4.23 -11.59
CA VAL A 546 10.46 -3.38 -12.13
C VAL A 546 9.92 -3.96 -13.43
N ASP A 547 10.78 -4.42 -14.34
CA ASP A 547 10.35 -5.09 -15.58
C ASP A 547 9.61 -6.40 -15.29
N ALA A 548 10.04 -7.14 -14.26
CA ALA A 548 9.45 -8.42 -13.88
C ALA A 548 8.02 -8.30 -13.31
N THR A 549 7.72 -7.21 -12.59
CA THR A 549 6.39 -6.96 -11.99
C THR A 549 5.51 -6.04 -12.82
N SER A 550 6.08 -5.40 -13.84
CA SER A 550 5.35 -4.53 -14.76
C SER A 550 4.50 -5.31 -15.76
N VAL A 551 3.29 -4.84 -15.98
CA VAL A 551 2.45 -5.26 -17.10
C VAL A 551 2.72 -4.34 -18.29
N HIS A 552 3.51 -4.81 -19.26
CA HIS A 552 3.77 -4.00 -20.44
C HIS A 552 2.53 -3.82 -21.33
N LEU A 553 2.24 -2.58 -21.75
CA LEU A 553 1.09 -2.24 -22.63
C LEU A 553 1.05 -3.03 -23.94
N ARG A 554 2.19 -3.54 -24.42
CA ARG A 554 2.26 -4.39 -25.63
C ARG A 554 1.54 -5.73 -25.46
N HIS A 555 1.30 -6.17 -24.23
CA HIS A 555 0.59 -7.41 -23.90
C HIS A 555 -0.88 -7.17 -23.50
N ILE A 556 -1.38 -5.94 -23.63
CA ILE A 556 -2.74 -5.55 -23.25
C ILE A 556 -3.64 -5.58 -24.48
N GLY A 557 -4.85 -6.11 -24.33
CA GLY A 557 -5.85 -6.10 -25.39
C GLY A 557 -6.49 -4.72 -25.52
N ILE A 558 -6.78 -4.29 -26.75
CA ILE A 558 -7.38 -2.98 -27.02
C ILE A 558 -8.62 -3.15 -27.90
N ALA A 559 -9.73 -2.59 -27.46
CA ALA A 559 -10.92 -2.33 -28.26
C ALA A 559 -11.20 -0.83 -28.34
N GLY A 560 -12.06 -0.43 -29.28
CA GLY A 560 -12.51 0.96 -29.45
C GLY A 560 -11.76 1.77 -30.52
N LEU A 561 -10.71 1.20 -31.14
CA LEU A 561 -10.00 1.77 -32.30
C LEU A 561 -10.78 1.62 -33.62
N SER A 562 -12.09 1.82 -33.59
CA SER A 562 -12.93 1.77 -34.79
C SER A 562 -12.83 3.08 -35.59
N THR A 563 -13.16 3.01 -36.88
CA THR A 563 -13.24 4.19 -37.76
C THR A 563 -14.19 5.24 -37.15
N GLN A 564 -13.67 6.44 -36.94
CA GLN A 564 -14.40 7.57 -36.37
C GLN A 564 -14.93 8.47 -37.48
N TYR A 565 -16.01 9.20 -37.21
CA TYR A 565 -16.56 10.15 -38.17
C TYR A 565 -16.12 11.56 -37.86
N HIS A 566 -15.72 12.30 -38.90
CA HIS A 566 -15.33 13.70 -38.77
C HIS A 566 -16.46 14.54 -38.13
N THR A 567 -16.14 15.23 -37.03
CA THR A 567 -17.08 16.06 -36.25
C THR A 567 -16.79 17.55 -36.33
N GLY A 568 -15.58 17.95 -36.77
CA GLY A 568 -15.09 19.33 -36.72
C GLY A 568 -14.43 19.72 -35.40
N GLU A 569 -14.35 18.80 -34.43
CA GLU A 569 -13.68 18.97 -33.14
C GLU A 569 -12.67 17.81 -32.93
N PRO A 570 -11.68 17.95 -32.02
CA PRO A 570 -10.75 16.86 -31.70
C PRO A 570 -11.47 15.60 -31.22
N ILE A 571 -11.21 14.47 -31.87
CA ILE A 571 -11.74 13.15 -31.55
C ILE A 571 -10.76 12.42 -30.62
N ILE A 572 -11.25 11.97 -29.47
CA ILE A 572 -10.50 11.09 -28.58
C ILE A 572 -11.26 9.75 -28.55
N PRO A 573 -10.66 8.64 -29.03
CA PRO A 573 -11.35 7.36 -29.05
C PRO A 573 -11.62 6.86 -27.63
N ASP A 574 -12.80 6.27 -27.43
CA ASP A 574 -13.15 5.60 -26.18
C ASP A 574 -12.52 4.20 -26.18
N LEU A 575 -11.29 4.11 -25.66
CA LEU A 575 -10.52 2.87 -25.63
C LEU A 575 -10.92 2.01 -24.44
N LYS A 576 -11.13 0.72 -24.72
CA LYS A 576 -11.27 -0.32 -23.70
C LYS A 576 -10.02 -1.17 -23.70
N LEU A 577 -9.19 -1.00 -22.67
CA LEU A 577 -7.99 -1.80 -22.47
C LEU A 577 -8.26 -2.92 -21.47
N VAL A 578 -7.78 -4.12 -21.80
CA VAL A 578 -7.97 -5.33 -20.99
C VAL A 578 -6.64 -6.00 -20.77
N TRP A 579 -6.31 -6.21 -19.51
CA TRP A 579 -5.21 -7.08 -19.13
C TRP A 579 -5.75 -8.44 -18.67
N SER A 580 -5.02 -9.51 -18.96
CA SER A 580 -5.27 -10.83 -18.42
C SER A 580 -3.94 -11.51 -18.06
N PRO A 581 -3.85 -12.15 -16.88
CA PRO A 581 -2.69 -12.94 -16.49
C PRO A 581 -2.55 -14.23 -17.33
N ASN A 582 -3.65 -14.75 -17.89
CA ASN A 582 -3.64 -15.93 -18.76
C ASN A 582 -3.36 -15.59 -20.24
N GLY A 583 -3.12 -14.30 -20.54
CA GLY A 583 -2.88 -13.79 -21.88
C GLY A 583 -4.13 -13.21 -22.54
N VAL A 584 -3.91 -12.35 -23.53
CA VAL A 584 -4.99 -11.58 -24.15
C VAL A 584 -5.23 -12.05 -25.58
N ASP A 585 -6.47 -12.35 -25.93
CA ASP A 585 -6.90 -12.74 -27.27
C ASP A 585 -8.13 -11.93 -27.77
N GLU A 586 -8.53 -12.16 -29.02
CA GLU A 586 -9.67 -11.46 -29.63
C GLU A 586 -11.00 -11.70 -28.88
N ALA A 587 -11.17 -12.88 -28.26
CA ALA A 587 -12.40 -13.22 -27.54
C ALA A 587 -12.51 -12.42 -26.23
N LEU A 588 -11.41 -12.31 -25.48
CA LEU A 588 -11.37 -11.52 -24.25
C LEU A 588 -11.61 -10.03 -24.52
N VAL A 589 -10.97 -9.49 -25.56
CA VAL A 589 -11.15 -8.08 -25.99
C VAL A 589 -12.60 -7.81 -26.42
N SER A 590 -13.21 -8.76 -27.13
CA SER A 590 -14.62 -8.63 -27.55
C SER A 590 -15.59 -8.68 -26.36
N ALA A 591 -15.31 -9.52 -25.35
CA ALA A 591 -16.13 -9.61 -24.14
C ALA A 591 -16.09 -8.30 -23.33
N ALA A 592 -14.92 -7.68 -23.22
CA ALA A 592 -14.76 -6.35 -22.64
C ALA A 592 -15.55 -5.29 -23.40
N ASP A 593 -15.54 -5.33 -24.73
CA ASP A 593 -16.33 -4.37 -25.51
C ASP A 593 -17.83 -4.52 -25.24
N ALA A 594 -18.31 -5.75 -25.05
CA ALA A 594 -19.67 -6.05 -24.64
C ALA A 594 -19.98 -5.81 -23.15
N GLY A 595 -19.00 -5.45 -22.32
CA GLY A 595 -19.17 -5.25 -20.87
C GLY A 595 -19.32 -6.55 -20.07
N LEU A 596 -18.73 -7.65 -20.53
CA LEU A 596 -18.92 -9.00 -20.00
C LEU A 596 -17.70 -9.56 -19.24
N VAL A 597 -16.68 -8.76 -18.95
CA VAL A 597 -15.48 -9.20 -18.21
C VAL A 597 -15.88 -9.68 -16.81
N GLY A 598 -15.39 -10.86 -16.40
CA GLY A 598 -15.74 -11.48 -15.11
C GLY A 598 -17.19 -12.02 -15.02
N ALA A 599 -17.96 -12.02 -16.12
CA ALA A 599 -19.31 -12.57 -16.12
C ALA A 599 -19.33 -14.11 -16.17
N PRO A 600 -20.23 -14.79 -15.44
CA PRO A 600 -20.40 -16.24 -15.55
C PRO A 600 -20.89 -16.65 -16.95
N PRO A 601 -20.76 -17.93 -17.33
CA PRO A 601 -21.11 -18.41 -18.66
C PRO A 601 -22.53 -17.99 -19.09
N VAL A 602 -22.65 -17.39 -20.28
CA VAL A 602 -23.93 -16.92 -20.80
C VAL A 602 -24.68 -18.10 -21.44
N ILE A 603 -25.88 -18.37 -20.93
CA ILE A 603 -26.83 -19.32 -21.53
C ILE A 603 -27.68 -18.55 -22.54
N ASP A 604 -27.64 -18.95 -23.81
CA ASP A 604 -28.47 -18.31 -24.83
C ASP A 604 -29.94 -18.76 -24.77
N GLU A 605 -30.79 -18.11 -25.58
CA GLU A 605 -32.24 -18.37 -25.66
C GLU A 605 -32.62 -19.80 -26.10
N ASN A 606 -31.64 -20.61 -26.50
CA ASN A 606 -31.79 -22.01 -26.89
C ASN A 606 -31.28 -22.98 -25.81
N GLY A 607 -30.85 -22.48 -24.64
CA GLY A 607 -30.27 -23.32 -23.58
C GLY A 607 -28.85 -23.79 -23.88
N VAL A 608 -28.18 -23.19 -24.87
CA VAL A 608 -26.79 -23.48 -25.19
C VAL A 608 -25.91 -22.56 -24.36
N VAL A 609 -25.03 -23.16 -23.55
CA VAL A 609 -23.95 -22.43 -22.89
C VAL A 609 -22.96 -22.02 -23.98
N GLN A 610 -22.90 -20.75 -24.35
CA GLN A 610 -21.75 -20.28 -25.12
C GLN A 610 -20.53 -20.32 -24.22
N GLN A 611 -19.57 -21.20 -24.54
CA GLN A 611 -18.23 -21.14 -23.98
C GLN A 611 -17.49 -19.94 -24.60
N VAL A 612 -17.88 -18.72 -24.23
CA VAL A 612 -16.91 -17.62 -24.30
C VAL A 612 -15.97 -17.89 -23.13
N GLN A 613 -14.72 -18.27 -23.39
CA GLN A 613 -13.70 -18.28 -22.34
C GLN A 613 -13.39 -16.81 -21.99
N VAL A 614 -14.26 -16.21 -21.17
CA VAL A 614 -13.92 -14.99 -20.48
C VAL A 614 -13.03 -15.44 -19.34
N ASP A 615 -11.78 -14.95 -19.37
CA ASP A 615 -10.89 -15.13 -18.25
C ASP A 615 -11.51 -14.41 -17.03
N PRO A 616 -11.88 -15.13 -15.95
CA PRO A 616 -12.45 -14.51 -14.77
C PRO A 616 -11.47 -13.54 -14.10
N ASP A 617 -10.17 -13.70 -14.35
CA ASP A 617 -9.10 -12.90 -13.76
C ASP A 617 -8.70 -11.72 -14.66
N ALA A 618 -9.41 -11.49 -15.77
CA ALA A 618 -9.17 -10.35 -16.64
C ALA A 618 -9.65 -9.04 -15.99
N VAL A 619 -8.86 -7.99 -16.15
CA VAL A 619 -9.10 -6.67 -15.56
C VAL A 619 -9.27 -5.63 -16.66
N MET A 620 -10.33 -4.84 -16.54
CA MET A 620 -10.57 -3.65 -17.36
C MET A 620 -9.76 -2.48 -16.82
N LEU A 621 -8.89 -1.91 -17.66
CA LEU A 621 -8.03 -0.80 -17.24
C LEU A 621 -8.78 0.53 -17.25
N LYS A 622 -8.47 1.37 -16.27
CA LYS A 622 -9.07 2.68 -16.00
C LYS A 622 -8.17 3.80 -16.51
N LYS A 623 -8.70 4.62 -17.42
CA LYS A 623 -8.01 5.83 -17.91
C LYS A 623 -7.75 6.82 -16.77
N GLY A 624 -6.55 7.36 -16.70
CA GLY A 624 -6.08 8.29 -15.66
C GLY A 624 -5.61 7.62 -14.36
N VAL A 625 -5.74 6.28 -14.27
CA VAL A 625 -5.23 5.48 -13.14
C VAL A 625 -4.21 4.47 -13.67
N ASP A 626 -4.60 3.66 -14.65
CA ASP A 626 -3.78 2.58 -15.21
C ASP A 626 -3.04 3.01 -16.49
N TYR A 627 -3.58 4.01 -17.19
CA TYR A 627 -2.98 4.55 -18.41
C TYR A 627 -3.48 5.96 -18.69
N GLU A 628 -2.68 6.75 -19.39
CA GLU A 628 -3.09 8.00 -20.02
C GLU A 628 -2.97 7.91 -21.54
N MET A 629 -3.56 8.88 -22.25
CA MET A 629 -3.45 8.93 -23.70
C MET A 629 -3.39 10.35 -24.25
N ILE A 630 -2.66 10.51 -25.34
CA ILE A 630 -2.57 11.74 -26.12
C ILE A 630 -2.86 11.41 -27.59
N CYS A 631 -3.72 12.21 -28.24
CA CYS A 631 -4.07 12.02 -29.64
C CYS A 631 -3.44 13.11 -30.53
N PHE A 632 -3.01 12.74 -31.72
CA PHE A 632 -2.49 13.63 -32.76
C PHE A 632 -3.27 13.45 -34.06
N ASN A 633 -3.31 14.51 -34.88
CA ASN A 633 -4.03 14.52 -36.17
C ASN A 633 -5.49 14.06 -36.05
N ASN A 634 -6.14 14.41 -34.94
CA ASN A 634 -7.41 13.84 -34.53
C ASN A 634 -8.62 14.74 -34.82
N VAL A 635 -8.50 15.68 -35.76
CA VAL A 635 -9.57 16.63 -36.13
C VAL A 635 -10.04 16.36 -37.55
N ASP A 636 -9.12 16.52 -38.50
CA ASP A 636 -9.40 16.41 -39.93
C ASP A 636 -9.47 14.94 -40.40
N GLU A 637 -10.09 14.72 -41.56
CA GLU A 637 -10.13 13.43 -42.21
C GLU A 637 -8.71 12.91 -42.50
N GLY A 638 -8.46 11.64 -42.21
CA GLY A 638 -7.14 11.02 -42.33
C GLY A 638 -6.90 10.01 -41.23
N THR A 639 -5.64 9.59 -41.09
CA THR A 639 -5.23 8.68 -40.04
C THR A 639 -4.75 9.50 -38.84
N ALA A 640 -5.48 9.36 -37.73
CA ALA A 640 -5.13 9.91 -36.44
C ALA A 640 -4.26 8.93 -35.65
N GLU A 641 -3.43 9.47 -34.77
CA GLU A 641 -2.52 8.72 -33.91
C GLU A 641 -2.98 8.86 -32.45
N VAL A 642 -2.95 7.76 -31.70
CA VAL A 642 -3.14 7.77 -30.25
C VAL A 642 -1.92 7.12 -29.58
N ILE A 643 -1.26 7.89 -28.71
CA ILE A 643 -0.17 7.42 -27.87
C ILE A 643 -0.77 7.09 -26.51
N ILE A 644 -0.63 5.84 -26.08
CA ILE A 644 -1.09 5.33 -24.80
C ILE A 644 0.14 5.11 -23.92
N THR A 645 0.17 5.74 -22.76
CA THR A 645 1.27 5.62 -21.78
C THR A 645 0.73 4.88 -20.56
N GLY A 646 1.41 3.80 -20.15
CA GLY A 646 1.03 3.06 -18.96
C GLY A 646 1.34 3.87 -17.70
N LEU A 647 0.52 3.71 -16.66
CA LEU A 647 0.69 4.31 -15.35
C LEU A 647 0.74 3.22 -14.27
N GLY A 648 1.42 3.50 -13.15
CA GLY A 648 1.55 2.56 -12.03
C GLY A 648 2.21 1.25 -12.46
N ARG A 649 1.52 0.11 -12.24
CA ARG A 649 2.01 -1.23 -12.61
C ARG A 649 2.02 -1.50 -14.12
N TYR A 650 1.35 -0.67 -14.92
CA TYR A 650 1.29 -0.83 -16.37
C TYR A 650 2.39 0.02 -17.00
N SER A 651 3.32 -0.60 -17.72
CA SER A 651 4.51 0.09 -18.21
C SER A 651 4.60 0.15 -19.74
N GLY A 652 5.40 1.09 -20.21
CA GLY A 652 5.69 1.30 -21.63
C GLY A 652 4.72 2.25 -22.31
N VAL A 653 5.03 2.52 -23.58
CA VAL A 653 4.25 3.38 -24.47
C VAL A 653 3.80 2.54 -25.65
N ARG A 654 2.53 2.69 -26.02
CA ARG A 654 1.94 2.02 -27.18
C ARG A 654 1.28 3.05 -28.08
N THR A 655 1.77 3.14 -29.31
CA THR A 655 1.17 3.96 -30.35
C THR A 655 0.21 3.12 -31.18
N GLU A 656 -1.02 3.58 -31.31
CA GLU A 656 -2.05 3.01 -32.16
C GLU A 656 -2.60 4.07 -33.11
N TYR A 657 -3.32 3.61 -34.13
CA TYR A 657 -3.86 4.48 -35.17
C TYR A 657 -5.35 4.21 -35.37
N PHE A 658 -6.10 5.26 -35.71
CA PHE A 658 -7.50 5.14 -36.11
C PHE A 658 -7.80 6.10 -37.27
N ASP A 659 -8.71 5.69 -38.15
CA ASP A 659 -9.10 6.52 -39.29
C ASP A 659 -10.29 7.42 -38.93
N ILE A 660 -10.19 8.69 -39.33
CA ILE A 660 -11.28 9.66 -39.32
C ILE A 660 -11.78 9.80 -40.75
N VAL A 661 -13.05 9.44 -40.97
CA VAL A 661 -13.67 9.48 -42.30
C VAL A 661 -14.85 10.44 -42.33
N GLU A 662 -15.18 10.95 -43.52
CA GLU A 662 -16.39 11.72 -43.74
C GLU A 662 -17.61 10.86 -43.33
N LYS A 663 -18.50 11.44 -42.52
CA LYS A 663 -19.74 10.77 -42.14
C LYS A 663 -20.52 10.44 -43.43
N PRO A 664 -20.90 9.17 -43.67
CA PRO A 664 -21.67 8.83 -44.86
C PRO A 664 -22.93 9.68 -44.87
N ARG A 665 -23.14 10.42 -45.96
CA ARG A 665 -24.36 11.21 -46.14
C ARG A 665 -25.54 10.27 -45.99
N GLU A 666 -26.42 10.53 -45.02
CA GLU A 666 -27.73 9.90 -45.00
C GLU A 666 -28.41 10.28 -46.33
N VAL A 667 -28.41 9.34 -47.26
CA VAL A 667 -29.20 9.47 -48.47
C VAL A 667 -30.63 9.30 -48.02
N ASP A 668 -31.30 10.42 -47.74
CA ASP A 668 -32.73 10.45 -47.53
C ASP A 668 -33.41 10.04 -48.85
N MET A 669 -33.61 8.73 -49.02
CA MET A 669 -34.29 8.16 -50.18
C MET A 669 -35.70 8.75 -50.34
N LEU A 670 -36.35 9.21 -49.26
CA LEU A 670 -37.65 9.88 -49.34
C LEU A 670 -37.53 11.25 -50.02
N SER A 671 -36.46 12.01 -49.77
CA SER A 671 -36.23 13.28 -50.48
C SER A 671 -35.95 13.10 -51.98
N ILE A 672 -35.25 12.03 -52.35
CA ILE A 672 -34.95 11.70 -53.75
C ILE A 672 -36.21 11.20 -54.46
N LEU A 673 -36.95 10.27 -53.84
CA LEU A 673 -38.20 9.74 -54.38
C LEU A 673 -39.31 10.80 -54.47
N ALA A 674 -39.36 11.74 -53.53
CA ALA A 674 -40.30 12.86 -53.57
C ALA A 674 -39.99 13.87 -54.68
N LYS A 675 -38.72 14.01 -55.06
CA LYS A 675 -38.29 14.84 -56.21
C LYS A 675 -38.60 14.19 -57.55
N GLU A 676 -38.43 12.88 -57.67
CA GLU A 676 -38.66 12.16 -58.92
C GLU A 676 -40.13 11.81 -59.17
N ASN A 677 -40.96 11.69 -58.11
CA ASN A 677 -42.37 11.39 -58.27
C ASN A 677 -43.23 12.10 -57.20
N PRO A 678 -43.77 13.30 -57.49
CA PRO A 678 -44.53 14.13 -56.54
C PRO A 678 -45.82 13.48 -55.98
N GLN A 679 -46.24 12.34 -56.54
CA GLN A 679 -47.43 11.57 -56.12
C GLN A 679 -47.09 10.41 -55.14
N LEU A 680 -45.82 10.06 -54.99
CA LEU A 680 -45.38 8.93 -54.15
C LEU A 680 -45.65 9.09 -52.63
N PRO A 681 -45.56 10.30 -52.02
CA PRO A 681 -45.87 10.48 -50.60
C PRO A 681 -47.31 10.11 -50.27
N PHE A 682 -48.24 10.29 -51.22
CA PHE A 682 -49.65 9.97 -51.07
C PHE A 682 -49.90 8.46 -51.13
N VAL A 683 -49.14 7.72 -51.94
CA VAL A 683 -49.22 6.25 -52.00
C VAL A 683 -48.62 5.62 -50.76
N ILE A 684 -47.50 6.14 -50.25
CA ILE A 684 -46.82 5.63 -49.04
C ILE A 684 -47.65 5.91 -47.78
N MET A 685 -48.24 7.11 -47.63
CA MET A 685 -49.10 7.43 -46.47
C MET A 685 -50.35 6.55 -46.35
N VAL A 686 -50.86 6.02 -47.47
CA VAL A 686 -52.04 5.13 -47.45
C VAL A 686 -51.65 3.66 -47.36
N SER A 687 -50.47 3.27 -47.87
CA SER A 687 -50.03 1.87 -47.95
C SER A 687 -49.32 1.37 -46.68
N VAL A 688 -48.52 2.22 -46.03
CA VAL A 688 -47.69 1.83 -44.87
C VAL A 688 -48.52 1.49 -43.62
N PRO A 689 -49.60 2.20 -43.28
CA PRO A 689 -50.47 1.81 -42.16
C PRO A 689 -51.16 0.47 -42.42
N ILE A 690 -51.54 0.19 -43.67
CA ILE A 690 -52.18 -1.07 -44.07
C ILE A 690 -51.16 -2.23 -43.97
N PHE A 691 -49.93 -2.03 -44.41
CA PHE A 691 -48.86 -3.02 -44.30
C PHE A 691 -48.45 -3.27 -42.84
N LEU A 692 -48.36 -2.24 -41.99
CA LEU A 692 -48.08 -2.40 -40.57
C LEU A 692 -49.19 -3.15 -39.84
N VAL A 693 -50.46 -2.89 -40.18
CA VAL A 693 -51.60 -3.62 -39.63
C VAL A 693 -51.61 -5.08 -40.10
N LEU A 694 -51.29 -5.35 -41.37
CA LEU A 694 -51.16 -6.72 -41.90
C LEU A 694 -49.96 -7.47 -41.30
N ALA A 695 -48.83 -6.79 -41.07
CA ALA A 695 -47.65 -7.35 -40.40
C ALA A 695 -47.91 -7.63 -38.91
N LEU A 696 -48.67 -6.77 -38.22
CA LEU A 696 -49.14 -7.02 -36.85
C LEU A 696 -50.10 -8.21 -36.79
N ILE A 697 -51.03 -8.34 -37.75
CA ILE A 697 -51.93 -9.50 -37.85
C ILE A 697 -51.14 -10.78 -38.13
N ALA A 698 -50.17 -10.74 -39.05
CA ALA A 698 -49.31 -11.87 -39.36
C ALA A 698 -48.40 -12.25 -38.18
N GLY A 699 -47.83 -11.26 -37.47
CA GLY A 699 -47.03 -11.45 -36.27
C GLY A 699 -47.84 -12.07 -35.12
N MET A 700 -49.07 -11.60 -34.89
CA MET A 700 -49.97 -12.18 -33.89
C MET A 700 -50.42 -13.60 -34.27
N GLN A 701 -50.62 -13.89 -35.56
CA GLN A 701 -50.90 -15.25 -36.04
C GLN A 701 -49.68 -16.17 -35.90
N ALA A 702 -48.47 -15.66 -36.12
CA ALA A 702 -47.22 -16.40 -35.95
C ALA A 702 -46.92 -16.69 -34.48
N VAL A 703 -47.18 -15.75 -33.56
CA VAL A 703 -47.08 -15.98 -32.10
C VAL A 703 -48.08 -17.03 -31.65
N ARG A 704 -49.36 -16.92 -32.07
CA ARG A 704 -50.37 -17.95 -31.78
C ARG A 704 -50.01 -19.34 -32.32
N ARG A 705 -49.36 -19.41 -33.48
CA ARG A 705 -48.87 -20.68 -34.05
C ARG A 705 -47.71 -21.23 -33.23
N ARG A 706 -46.77 -20.37 -32.83
CA ARG A 706 -45.61 -20.73 -32.00
C ARG A 706 -46.04 -21.21 -30.61
N ASP A 707 -47.02 -20.56 -30.00
CA ASP A 707 -47.57 -20.95 -28.70
C ASP A 707 -48.34 -22.28 -28.78
N ARG A 708 -49.07 -22.54 -29.88
CA ARG A 708 -49.67 -23.85 -30.13
C ARG A 708 -48.63 -24.95 -30.35
N GLU A 709 -47.56 -24.66 -31.09
CA GLU A 709 -46.48 -25.62 -31.33
C GLU A 709 -45.68 -25.89 -30.04
N ARG A 710 -45.45 -24.88 -29.19
CA ARG A 710 -44.88 -25.04 -27.84
C ARG A 710 -45.79 -25.82 -26.90
N ALA A 711 -47.09 -25.52 -26.86
CA ALA A 711 -48.05 -26.27 -26.05
C ALA A 711 -48.10 -27.74 -26.48
N LYS A 712 -48.08 -28.00 -27.78
CA LYS A 712 -48.00 -29.36 -28.34
C LYS A 712 -46.70 -30.06 -27.96
N ALA A 713 -45.55 -29.37 -28.08
CA ALA A 713 -44.25 -29.93 -27.70
C ALA A 713 -44.15 -30.23 -26.20
N ASN A 714 -44.71 -29.38 -25.34
CA ASN A 714 -44.74 -29.61 -23.90
C ASN A 714 -45.65 -30.78 -23.52
N ILE A 715 -46.78 -30.96 -24.21
CA ILE A 715 -47.67 -32.13 -24.04
C ILE A 715 -46.97 -33.40 -24.53
N ASP A 716 -46.31 -33.36 -25.68
CA ASP A 716 -45.56 -34.50 -26.22
C ASP A 716 -44.38 -34.88 -25.30
N ALA A 717 -43.70 -33.89 -24.70
CA ALA A 717 -42.64 -34.11 -23.72
C ALA A 717 -43.18 -34.70 -22.40
N ALA A 718 -44.31 -34.20 -21.90
CA ALA A 718 -44.96 -34.75 -20.70
C ALA A 718 -45.45 -36.20 -20.93
N MET A 719 -45.98 -36.51 -22.11
CA MET A 719 -46.35 -37.89 -22.46
C MET A 719 -45.12 -38.79 -22.61
N ALA A 720 -44.00 -38.29 -23.13
CA ALA A 720 -42.75 -39.03 -23.21
C ALA A 720 -42.15 -39.31 -21.83
N GLU A 721 -42.21 -38.34 -20.91
CA GLU A 721 -41.83 -38.54 -19.51
C GLU A 721 -42.73 -39.55 -18.80
N GLU A 722 -44.05 -39.49 -19.00
CA GLU A 722 -44.97 -40.46 -18.41
C GLU A 722 -44.76 -41.88 -18.99
N MET A 723 -44.48 -42.01 -20.29
CA MET A 723 -44.12 -43.29 -20.92
C MET A 723 -42.79 -43.84 -20.39
N LYS A 724 -41.80 -42.98 -20.12
CA LYS A 724 -40.51 -43.35 -19.56
C LYS A 724 -40.62 -43.73 -18.07
N ALA A 725 -41.42 -43.00 -17.30
CA ALA A 725 -41.75 -43.36 -15.92
C ALA A 725 -42.48 -44.72 -15.85
N ARG A 726 -43.32 -45.05 -16.84
CA ARG A 726 -43.96 -46.37 -16.95
C ARG A 726 -42.98 -47.49 -17.36
N SER A 727 -41.90 -47.20 -18.09
CA SER A 727 -40.88 -48.21 -18.43
C SER A 727 -39.93 -48.48 -17.26
N ASP A 728 -39.60 -47.46 -16.47
CA ASP A 728 -38.60 -47.57 -15.40
C ASP A 728 -39.16 -48.24 -14.11
N TYR A 729 -40.49 -48.34 -13.98
CA TYR A 729 -41.17 -49.01 -12.85
C TYR A 729 -41.62 -50.46 -13.11
N GLY A 730 -41.24 -51.08 -14.22
CA GLY A 730 -41.34 -52.54 -14.39
C GLY A 730 -42.76 -53.14 -14.26
N TYR A 731 -43.81 -52.43 -14.67
CA TYR A 731 -45.15 -53.00 -14.78
C TYR A 731 -45.40 -53.52 -16.19
N GLY A 732 -45.20 -54.83 -16.35
CA GLY A 732 -45.71 -55.58 -17.49
C GLY A 732 -47.24 -55.52 -17.56
N SER A 733 -47.74 -55.73 -18.77
CA SER A 733 -49.14 -55.99 -19.09
C SER A 733 -49.90 -56.79 -18.02
N GLY A 734 -51.01 -56.25 -17.52
CA GLY A 734 -52.04 -57.03 -16.84
C GLY A 734 -52.58 -56.40 -15.55
N ASP A 735 -53.83 -55.93 -15.66
CA ASP A 735 -54.83 -55.82 -14.59
C ASP A 735 -54.61 -54.82 -13.43
N ILE A 736 -55.19 -53.62 -13.59
CA ILE A 736 -55.93 -53.00 -12.49
C ILE A 736 -57.35 -52.71 -12.99
N TYR A 737 -58.31 -53.41 -12.39
CA TYR A 737 -59.73 -53.39 -12.72
C TYR A 737 -60.49 -52.41 -11.80
N LYS A 738 -61.49 -51.73 -12.42
CA LYS A 738 -62.75 -51.20 -11.86
C LYS A 738 -62.77 -49.85 -11.12
N GLY A 739 -63.13 -48.83 -11.90
CA GLY A 739 -63.92 -47.65 -11.50
C GLY A 739 -64.61 -47.04 -12.72
N ASP A 740 -65.75 -47.60 -13.11
CA ASP A 740 -66.77 -47.10 -14.06
C ASP A 740 -66.39 -46.04 -15.12
N ARG A 741 -65.67 -46.48 -16.16
CA ARG A 741 -65.99 -46.26 -17.59
C ARG A 741 -64.98 -47.02 -18.43
N SER A 742 -65.44 -47.95 -19.27
CA SER A 742 -64.59 -48.76 -20.16
C SER A 742 -63.86 -47.86 -21.16
N TYR A 743 -62.53 -47.83 -21.13
CA TYR A 743 -61.73 -47.25 -22.20
C TYR A 743 -61.20 -48.39 -23.08
N ASP A 744 -61.63 -48.39 -24.34
CA ASP A 744 -61.15 -49.31 -25.37
C ASP A 744 -59.70 -48.94 -25.73
N GLY A 745 -58.77 -49.85 -25.47
CA GLY A 745 -57.32 -49.66 -25.66
C GLY A 745 -56.85 -49.64 -27.12
N ASN A 746 -57.76 -49.49 -28.08
CA ASN A 746 -57.43 -49.41 -29.51
C ASN A 746 -57.95 -48.15 -30.22
N LYS A 747 -58.24 -47.08 -29.48
CA LYS A 747 -58.48 -45.75 -30.06
C LYS A 747 -57.28 -44.82 -29.86
N ASP A 748 -56.80 -44.27 -30.97
CA ASP A 748 -55.81 -43.20 -31.01
C ASP A 748 -56.31 -42.01 -30.16
N LEU A 749 -55.54 -41.62 -29.14
CA LEU A 749 -55.86 -40.52 -28.23
C LEU A 749 -56.02 -39.16 -28.96
N ARG A 750 -55.66 -39.10 -30.24
CA ARG A 750 -55.88 -37.96 -31.13
C ARG A 750 -57.35 -37.67 -31.43
N GLU A 751 -58.29 -38.57 -31.12
CA GLU A 751 -59.74 -38.32 -31.30
C GLU A 751 -60.45 -37.65 -30.11
N TYR A 752 -59.77 -37.37 -28.99
CA TYR A 752 -60.39 -36.73 -27.81
C TYR A 752 -60.30 -35.20 -27.75
N VAL A 753 -59.80 -34.54 -28.80
CA VAL A 753 -59.75 -33.07 -28.83
C VAL A 753 -60.55 -32.57 -30.03
N SER A 754 -61.87 -32.44 -29.87
CA SER A 754 -62.67 -31.59 -30.75
C SER A 754 -62.42 -30.13 -30.39
N GLU A 755 -62.31 -29.28 -31.41
CA GLU A 755 -62.21 -27.82 -31.32
C GLU A 755 -63.31 -27.24 -30.41
N GLY A 756 -63.01 -26.94 -29.15
CA GLY A 756 -64.03 -26.37 -28.25
C GLY A 756 -63.61 -26.02 -26.83
N GLU A 757 -62.61 -26.68 -26.24
CA GLU A 757 -62.29 -26.48 -24.80
C GLU A 757 -60.81 -26.15 -24.56
N TYR A 758 -60.35 -25.03 -25.10
CA TYR A 758 -58.99 -24.50 -24.87
C TYR A 758 -58.95 -23.24 -23.98
N GLU A 759 -60.07 -22.85 -23.35
CA GLU A 759 -60.13 -21.61 -22.55
C GLU A 759 -60.11 -21.81 -21.01
N ASP A 760 -60.10 -23.03 -20.47
CA ASP A 760 -60.17 -23.26 -19.00
C ASP A 760 -59.01 -24.10 -18.40
N LEU A 761 -57.81 -24.06 -19.00
CA LEU A 761 -56.58 -24.64 -18.40
C LEU A 761 -55.43 -23.62 -18.35
#